data_AF-A0AAI8CLQ3-F1
#
_entry.id   AF-A0AAI8CLQ3-F1
#
_cell.length_a   1.000
_cell.length_b   1.000
_cell.length_c   1.000
_cell.angle_alpha   90.00
_cell.angle_beta   90.00
_cell.angle_gamma   90.00
#
_symmetry.space_group_name_H-M   'P 1'
#
loop_
_entity.id
_entity.type
_entity.pdbx_description
1 polymer ?
#
loop_
_entity_poly.entity_id
_entity_poly.type
_entity_poly.pdbx_seq_one_letter_code
_entity_poly.pdbx_strand_id
1 'polypeptide(L)'
;MEMSKFESDFYKALEDLFIGAQIEGKSGYINLMKFKSAYYNNVVKPKLADLITQELETKGIEDFREELFEKLYTFFKRYFSESGSIYFTYTSWSEKIYERIYDPENDVALFWKTRMLYYVKTEKRYQSMEVKIKGINGTDIVFWFDVSNLEHKKANEKKEMNFTFKGIDEKGRIVLEGYYKEGNKQTNVEDIVRQVRAQSKQIQSHEIAEMLERVTTDDVEKAISIFNKQSEVDYFINKDAEKFLKEQLDMFVYQYMFDSENIWTPKRVMEIQTFKHVAGKIIEFIAQFENELVKIWNKPKFVFNSNYVITIDRLPNEIINKIANHPNLGLQVKEWVELGIVEEGFTFGDVLNTDLFETKNKKYKYLPIDTRYFKDLEPEILSLFDNLDEALDGILIRSENYQALKTILPKFKEKVQTIYIDPPFNKEQDADYLYNVKYKDATWASMLENRLTLAREFLKDSGSIFVRCDYNGNWIVRGVMNEIFEAKNFRNEITVRRFKKNVMENNVKKLPEGLDTIFLYAVSSAFSFVNPYKLRSEKRQGFWRHMGDSSGQGTPKVFFGKHLSPPEGKHWKFSQERIDQMISEGKLILECRNCGYIHDKTKGLWNGCPQCGSDVPVPKYWVEEEIKEVLDSNWTDIYGYSTSWGFPTENSEILLKRVIESTSNEGDLVMDFFLGSGTTIAVAHKLKRKWIGIEMGEHFYTVILPRIKKVLAYDKSGISKEQDVKDKYNEKNAGGFFKYYELEQYEDVLRNTKYEHADIYLRPSAGKDEFSEYIFMRAPKFVEDVVKKENNEFKISFEKLYPEKSIDIAETLSNVLGEKIIKISENYVVLEKTGRIDFDKIPVEYISNLIWW
;
A
#
# COMPACT_ATOMS: atom_id res chain seq x y z
N MET A 1 -48.84 -16.22 -12.66
CA MET A 1 -48.05 -16.31 -13.89
C MET A 1 -46.68 -16.84 -13.50
N GLU A 2 -46.22 -17.94 -14.09
CA GLU A 2 -44.82 -18.36 -13.91
C GLU A 2 -43.90 -17.26 -14.49
N MET A 3 -42.87 -16.88 -13.74
CA MET A 3 -41.86 -15.94 -14.20
C MET A 3 -41.12 -16.54 -15.41
N SER A 4 -40.79 -15.73 -16.41
CA SER A 4 -39.94 -16.19 -17.52
C SER A 4 -38.55 -16.57 -17.00
N LYS A 5 -37.82 -17.40 -17.76
CA LYS A 5 -36.46 -17.80 -17.39
C LYS A 5 -35.54 -16.58 -17.20
N PHE A 6 -35.59 -15.62 -18.11
CA PHE A 6 -34.77 -14.40 -18.03
C PHE A 6 -35.17 -13.48 -16.87
N GLU A 7 -36.46 -13.40 -16.55
CA GLU A 7 -36.93 -12.65 -15.38
C GLU A 7 -36.40 -13.27 -14.08
N SER A 8 -36.46 -14.59 -13.95
CA SER A 8 -35.88 -15.34 -12.82
C SER A 8 -34.36 -15.17 -12.74
N ASP A 9 -33.65 -15.33 -13.86
CA ASP A 9 -32.20 -15.20 -13.94
C ASP A 9 -31.73 -13.78 -13.62
N PHE A 10 -32.47 -12.74 -14.04
CA PHE A 10 -32.18 -11.34 -13.72
C PHE A 10 -32.31 -11.04 -12.22
N TYR A 11 -33.45 -11.39 -11.61
CA TYR A 11 -33.62 -11.16 -10.17
C TYR A 11 -32.63 -11.96 -9.34
N LYS A 12 -32.27 -13.17 -9.79
CA LYS A 12 -31.22 -13.97 -9.16
C LYS A 12 -29.85 -13.29 -9.28
N ALA A 13 -29.50 -12.73 -10.44
CA ALA A 13 -28.22 -12.02 -10.60
C ALA A 13 -28.12 -10.78 -9.69
N LEU A 14 -29.22 -10.03 -9.53
CA LEU A 14 -29.28 -8.94 -8.55
C LEU A 14 -29.24 -9.48 -7.11
N GLU A 15 -29.93 -10.58 -6.82
CA GLU A 15 -29.91 -11.21 -5.50
C GLU A 15 -28.51 -11.68 -5.13
N ASP A 16 -27.79 -12.31 -6.05
CA ASP A 16 -26.40 -12.74 -5.87
C ASP A 16 -25.45 -11.54 -5.62
N LEU A 17 -25.68 -10.40 -6.28
CA LEU A 17 -24.94 -9.14 -6.05
C LEU A 17 -25.17 -8.58 -4.64
N PHE A 18 -26.41 -8.58 -4.15
CA PHE A 18 -26.80 -7.89 -2.91
C PHE A 18 -26.82 -8.76 -1.65
N ILE A 19 -27.12 -10.06 -1.79
CA ILE A 19 -27.35 -11.00 -0.67
C ILE A 19 -26.16 -11.92 -0.48
N GLY A 20 -25.57 -12.45 -1.55
CA GLY A 20 -24.64 -13.57 -1.45
C GLY A 20 -25.25 -14.76 -0.69
N ALA A 21 -24.46 -15.50 0.09
CA ALA A 21 -24.99 -16.54 0.99
C ALA A 21 -25.56 -15.92 2.28
N GLN A 22 -26.69 -16.44 2.80
CA GLN A 22 -27.18 -16.07 4.13
C GLN A 22 -26.16 -16.50 5.20
N ILE A 23 -25.46 -15.52 5.77
CA ILE A 23 -24.39 -15.76 6.74
C ILE A 23 -24.78 -15.16 8.10
N GLU A 24 -24.68 -15.98 9.16
CA GLU A 24 -24.82 -15.54 10.55
C GLU A 24 -23.44 -15.30 11.18
N GLY A 25 -23.17 -14.07 11.60
CA GLY A 25 -21.91 -13.69 12.27
C GLY A 25 -21.91 -12.26 12.80
N LYS A 26 -20.81 -11.88 13.46
CA LYS A 26 -20.59 -10.56 14.12
C LYS A 26 -19.59 -9.65 13.39
N SER A 27 -19.23 -9.95 12.14
CA SER A 27 -18.33 -9.09 11.36
C SER A 27 -19.09 -7.91 10.73
N GLY A 28 -18.36 -6.82 10.45
CA GLY A 28 -18.94 -5.61 9.87
C GLY A 28 -19.52 -5.81 8.48
N TYR A 29 -18.81 -6.58 7.65
CA TYR A 29 -19.32 -6.94 6.34
C TYR A 29 -20.63 -7.74 6.41
N ILE A 30 -20.75 -8.70 7.34
CA ILE A 30 -21.99 -9.48 7.52
C ILE A 30 -23.14 -8.55 7.94
N ASN A 31 -22.86 -7.57 8.80
CA ASN A 31 -23.85 -6.58 9.21
C ASN A 31 -24.36 -5.75 8.01
N LEU A 32 -23.43 -5.24 7.20
CA LEU A 32 -23.75 -4.50 5.98
C LEU A 32 -24.55 -5.36 4.98
N MET A 33 -24.19 -6.62 4.78
CA MET A 33 -24.90 -7.51 3.85
C MET A 33 -26.30 -7.88 4.33
N LYS A 34 -26.51 -8.07 5.64
CA LYS A 34 -27.85 -8.26 6.22
C LYS A 34 -28.76 -7.06 5.96
N PHE A 35 -28.26 -5.85 6.17
CA PHE A 35 -29.02 -4.63 5.89
C PHE A 35 -29.38 -4.51 4.40
N LYS A 36 -28.42 -4.73 3.51
CA LYS A 36 -28.67 -4.69 2.06
C LYS A 36 -29.67 -5.74 1.60
N SER A 37 -29.53 -6.97 2.08
CA SER A 37 -30.46 -8.05 1.77
C SER A 37 -31.88 -7.69 2.18
N ALA A 38 -32.06 -7.12 3.38
CA ALA A 38 -33.36 -6.65 3.84
C ALA A 38 -33.91 -5.50 2.98
N TYR A 39 -33.09 -4.49 2.66
CA TYR A 39 -33.51 -3.36 1.83
C TYR A 39 -33.90 -3.79 0.40
N TYR A 40 -33.09 -4.66 -0.23
CA TYR A 40 -33.37 -5.19 -1.55
C TYR A 40 -34.68 -5.97 -1.57
N ASN A 41 -34.87 -6.91 -0.64
CA ASN A 41 -36.04 -7.77 -0.61
C ASN A 41 -37.33 -7.02 -0.27
N ASN A 42 -37.27 -6.06 0.65
CA ASN A 42 -38.46 -5.40 1.18
C ASN A 42 -38.83 -4.12 0.44
N VAL A 43 -37.87 -3.47 -0.25
CA VAL A 43 -38.09 -2.15 -0.88
C VAL A 43 -37.81 -2.23 -2.38
N VAL A 44 -36.59 -2.57 -2.78
CA VAL A 44 -36.17 -2.43 -4.18
C VAL A 44 -36.86 -3.43 -5.10
N LYS A 45 -36.87 -4.71 -4.74
CA LYS A 45 -37.45 -5.75 -5.57
C LYS A 45 -38.95 -5.52 -5.82
N PRO A 46 -39.79 -5.23 -4.80
CA PRO A 46 -41.19 -4.86 -5.03
C PRO A 46 -41.34 -3.61 -5.91
N LYS A 47 -40.62 -2.53 -5.59
CA LYS A 47 -40.71 -1.25 -6.32
C LYS A 47 -40.22 -1.35 -7.76
N LEU A 48 -39.22 -2.18 -8.03
CA LEU A 48 -38.71 -2.43 -9.37
C LEU A 48 -39.73 -3.20 -10.21
N ALA A 49 -40.39 -4.19 -9.62
CA ALA A 49 -41.47 -4.92 -10.28
C ALA A 49 -42.64 -3.99 -10.64
N ASP A 50 -43.02 -3.09 -9.72
CA ASP A 50 -44.06 -2.08 -9.93
C ASP A 50 -43.65 -1.09 -11.04
N LEU A 51 -42.42 -0.55 -10.98
CA LEU A 51 -41.89 0.37 -11.99
C LEU A 51 -41.91 -0.25 -13.39
N ILE A 52 -41.40 -1.47 -13.53
CA ILE A 52 -41.36 -2.17 -14.82
C ILE A 52 -42.78 -2.38 -15.36
N THR A 53 -43.70 -2.84 -14.50
CA THR A 53 -45.09 -3.09 -14.91
C THR A 53 -45.78 -1.80 -15.35
N GLN A 54 -45.64 -0.72 -14.57
CA GLN A 54 -46.21 0.59 -14.90
C GLN A 54 -45.63 1.15 -16.21
N GLU A 55 -44.32 1.07 -16.42
CA GLU A 55 -43.66 1.57 -17.62
C GLU A 55 -44.12 0.83 -18.89
N LEU A 56 -44.29 -0.50 -18.80
CA LEU A 56 -44.74 -1.30 -19.94
C LEU A 56 -46.23 -1.05 -20.27
N GLU A 57 -47.10 -0.98 -19.25
CA GLU A 57 -48.54 -0.73 -19.42
C GLU A 57 -48.82 0.70 -19.92
N THR A 58 -48.18 1.71 -19.33
CA THR A 58 -48.43 3.11 -19.70
C THR A 58 -48.02 3.41 -21.14
N LYS A 59 -47.03 2.68 -21.66
CA LYS A 59 -46.52 2.83 -23.03
C LYS A 59 -47.11 1.83 -24.03
N GLY A 60 -47.94 0.87 -23.59
CA GLY A 60 -48.56 -0.16 -24.43
C GLY A 60 -47.55 -1.08 -25.12
N ILE A 61 -46.51 -1.50 -24.40
CA ILE A 61 -45.42 -2.36 -24.89
C ILE A 61 -45.23 -3.61 -24.01
N GLU A 62 -46.31 -4.20 -23.52
CA GLU A 62 -46.28 -5.31 -22.56
C GLU A 62 -45.59 -6.57 -23.13
N ASP A 63 -45.62 -6.74 -24.46
CA ASP A 63 -44.92 -7.82 -25.16
C ASP A 63 -43.39 -7.70 -25.13
N PHE A 64 -42.86 -6.51 -24.79
CA PHE A 64 -41.42 -6.29 -24.60
C PHE A 64 -40.88 -6.87 -23.29
N ARG A 65 -41.72 -7.34 -22.36
CA ARG A 65 -41.29 -7.77 -21.01
C ARG A 65 -40.16 -8.81 -21.05
N GLU A 66 -40.28 -9.84 -21.90
CA GLU A 66 -39.27 -10.90 -21.97
C GLU A 66 -37.94 -10.39 -22.52
N GLU A 67 -37.98 -9.63 -23.62
CA GLU A 67 -36.79 -9.00 -24.22
C GLU A 67 -36.16 -7.96 -23.26
N LEU A 68 -36.95 -7.23 -22.48
CA LEU A 68 -36.48 -6.31 -21.45
C LEU A 68 -35.63 -7.05 -20.40
N PHE A 69 -36.14 -8.15 -19.83
CA PHE A 69 -35.41 -8.92 -18.84
C PHE A 69 -34.18 -9.62 -19.42
N GLU A 70 -34.25 -10.11 -20.67
CA GLU A 70 -33.08 -10.63 -21.37
C GLU A 70 -31.97 -9.57 -21.48
N LYS A 71 -32.29 -8.34 -21.88
CA LYS A 71 -31.30 -7.25 -21.98
C LYS A 71 -30.78 -6.80 -20.63
N LEU A 72 -31.65 -6.67 -19.63
CA LEU A 72 -31.24 -6.32 -18.27
C LEU A 72 -30.26 -7.37 -17.72
N TYR A 73 -30.61 -8.64 -17.82
CA TYR A 73 -29.73 -9.75 -17.41
C TYR A 73 -28.40 -9.72 -18.17
N THR A 74 -28.46 -9.62 -19.50
CA THR A 74 -27.27 -9.61 -20.36
C THR A 74 -26.35 -8.44 -20.06
N PHE A 75 -26.90 -7.25 -19.81
CA PHE A 75 -26.12 -6.07 -19.45
C PHE A 75 -25.46 -6.24 -18.08
N PHE A 76 -26.22 -6.54 -17.03
CA PHE A 76 -25.72 -6.51 -15.66
C PHE A 76 -24.79 -7.68 -15.33
N LYS A 77 -25.05 -8.88 -15.86
CA LYS A 77 -24.17 -10.06 -15.67
C LYS A 77 -22.74 -9.82 -16.14
N ARG A 78 -22.52 -8.93 -17.12
CA ARG A 78 -21.17 -8.58 -17.63
C ARG A 78 -20.33 -7.82 -16.62
N TYR A 79 -20.97 -7.15 -15.65
CA TYR A 79 -20.32 -6.21 -14.75
C TYR A 79 -20.36 -6.61 -13.27
N PHE A 80 -21.12 -7.65 -12.93
CA PHE A 80 -21.21 -8.14 -11.55
C PHE A 80 -20.26 -9.33 -11.35
N SER A 81 -19.45 -9.30 -10.30
CA SER A 81 -18.63 -10.44 -9.89
C SER A 81 -19.40 -11.38 -8.98
N GLU A 82 -18.92 -12.62 -8.88
CA GLU A 82 -19.41 -13.60 -7.89
C GLU A 82 -19.21 -13.13 -6.44
N SER A 83 -18.30 -12.18 -6.22
CA SER A 83 -17.98 -11.57 -4.93
C SER A 83 -18.79 -10.29 -4.63
N GLY A 84 -19.64 -9.84 -5.55
CA GLY A 84 -20.47 -8.64 -5.39
C GLY A 84 -19.82 -7.31 -5.80
N SER A 85 -18.62 -7.34 -6.38
CA SER A 85 -17.90 -6.16 -6.88
C SER A 85 -18.31 -5.78 -8.30
N ILE A 86 -18.22 -4.49 -8.63
CA ILE A 86 -18.65 -3.95 -9.94
C ILE A 86 -17.45 -3.56 -10.78
N TYR A 87 -17.19 -4.33 -11.84
CA TYR A 87 -16.16 -4.05 -12.84
C TYR A 87 -16.40 -4.94 -14.04
N PHE A 88 -15.62 -4.81 -15.11
CA PHE A 88 -15.69 -5.77 -16.21
C PHE A 88 -15.49 -7.20 -15.66
N THR A 89 -16.50 -8.07 -15.59
CA THR A 89 -16.30 -9.43 -15.07
C THR A 89 -16.22 -10.43 -16.21
N TYR A 90 -17.13 -10.29 -17.17
CA TYR A 90 -17.17 -11.08 -18.39
C TYR A 90 -17.29 -10.15 -19.60
N THR A 91 -16.26 -10.15 -20.45
CA THR A 91 -16.25 -9.42 -21.72
C THR A 91 -15.77 -10.36 -22.81
N SER A 92 -16.70 -10.92 -23.61
CA SER A 92 -16.32 -11.79 -24.72
C SER A 92 -15.65 -10.97 -25.83
N TRP A 93 -14.64 -11.54 -26.48
CA TRP A 93 -13.97 -10.92 -27.65
C TRP A 93 -14.96 -10.58 -28.77
N SER A 94 -16.04 -11.35 -28.91
CA SER A 94 -17.08 -11.12 -29.92
C SER A 94 -17.92 -9.85 -29.70
N GLU A 95 -17.86 -9.26 -28.51
CA GLU A 95 -18.76 -8.16 -28.10
C GLU A 95 -18.14 -6.76 -28.30
N LYS A 96 -16.90 -6.67 -28.81
CA LYS A 96 -16.27 -5.42 -29.29
C LYS A 96 -16.21 -4.25 -28.28
N ILE A 97 -16.27 -4.55 -26.99
CA ILE A 97 -16.39 -3.56 -25.89
C ILE A 97 -15.17 -2.60 -25.83
N TYR A 98 -14.00 -3.02 -26.33
CA TYR A 98 -12.76 -2.25 -26.28
C TYR A 98 -12.41 -1.52 -27.59
N GLU A 99 -13.26 -1.56 -28.61
CA GLU A 99 -12.91 -1.07 -29.97
C GLU A 99 -12.98 0.46 -30.13
N ARG A 100 -13.55 1.22 -29.17
CA ARG A 100 -13.74 2.67 -29.33
C ARG A 100 -13.54 3.45 -28.03
N ILE A 101 -12.29 3.79 -27.72
CA ILE A 101 -11.99 4.94 -26.87
C ILE A 101 -11.35 5.98 -27.76
N TYR A 102 -12.14 6.98 -28.15
CA TYR A 102 -11.60 8.17 -28.80
C TYR A 102 -11.10 9.10 -27.69
N ASP A 103 -9.78 9.20 -27.56
CA ASP A 103 -9.14 10.27 -26.80
C ASP A 103 -8.76 11.36 -27.81
N PRO A 104 -9.28 12.60 -27.69
CA PRO A 104 -8.95 13.69 -28.60
C PRO A 104 -7.46 14.07 -28.59
N GLU A 105 -6.74 13.77 -27.50
CA GLU A 105 -5.34 14.15 -27.31
C GLU A 105 -4.36 13.03 -27.69
N ASN A 106 -4.81 11.79 -27.76
CA ASN A 106 -3.96 10.62 -27.99
C ASN A 106 -4.43 9.80 -29.20
N ASP A 107 -3.49 9.40 -30.08
CA ASP A 107 -3.79 8.55 -31.25
C ASP A 107 -4.48 7.23 -30.87
N VAL A 108 -4.13 6.65 -29.71
CA VAL A 108 -4.73 5.43 -29.13
C VAL A 108 -4.71 5.51 -27.61
N ALA A 109 -5.85 5.26 -26.95
CA ALA A 109 -5.94 5.17 -25.49
C ALA A 109 -6.01 3.70 -25.03
N LEU A 110 -5.03 3.28 -24.22
CA LEU A 110 -5.03 1.96 -23.56
C LEU A 110 -5.33 2.15 -22.08
N PHE A 111 -6.19 1.28 -21.53
CA PHE A 111 -6.51 1.25 -20.11
C PHE A 111 -6.53 -0.20 -19.62
N TRP A 112 -6.26 -0.40 -18.33
CA TRP A 112 -6.40 -1.72 -17.71
C TRP A 112 -7.78 -1.86 -17.06
N LYS A 113 -8.24 -3.09 -17.06
CA LYS A 113 -9.62 -3.49 -16.74
C LYS A 113 -10.12 -3.08 -15.35
N THR A 114 -9.23 -2.93 -14.38
CA THR A 114 -9.55 -2.63 -12.98
C THR A 114 -9.16 -1.21 -12.56
N ARG A 115 -8.84 -0.29 -13.49
CA ARG A 115 -8.44 1.10 -13.20
C ARG A 115 -9.44 1.87 -12.34
N MET A 116 -10.73 1.55 -12.49
CA MET A 116 -11.83 2.13 -11.72
C MET A 116 -12.03 1.50 -10.35
N LEU A 117 -11.12 0.63 -9.90
CA LEU A 117 -11.26 -0.07 -8.63
C LEU A 117 -10.25 0.43 -7.59
N TYR A 118 -10.71 0.50 -6.35
CA TYR A 118 -9.82 0.44 -5.19
C TYR A 118 -9.42 -0.99 -4.91
N TYR A 119 -8.13 -1.21 -4.72
CA TYR A 119 -7.63 -2.47 -4.18
C TYR A 119 -7.69 -2.45 -2.65
N VAL A 120 -8.62 -3.20 -2.07
CA VAL A 120 -8.76 -3.35 -0.62
C VAL A 120 -7.97 -4.59 -0.17
N LYS A 121 -6.90 -4.35 0.60
CA LYS A 121 -6.12 -5.42 1.21
C LYS A 121 -6.62 -5.64 2.64
N THR A 122 -7.40 -6.69 2.88
CA THR A 122 -7.82 -7.07 4.22
C THR A 122 -6.86 -8.13 4.80
N GLU A 123 -6.51 -8.01 6.08
CA GLU A 123 -5.91 -9.13 6.81
C GLU A 123 -6.98 -10.20 7.04
N LYS A 124 -6.69 -11.45 6.67
CA LYS A 124 -7.57 -12.58 6.98
C LYS A 124 -7.65 -12.79 8.49
N ARG A 125 -8.73 -12.31 9.12
CA ARG A 125 -9.09 -12.62 10.51
C ARG A 125 -10.26 -13.58 10.51
N TYR A 126 -10.00 -14.84 10.83
CA TYR A 126 -11.05 -15.84 10.99
C TYR A 126 -11.77 -15.64 12.32
N GLN A 127 -13.10 -15.68 12.30
CA GLN A 127 -13.92 -15.68 13.50
C GLN A 127 -14.79 -16.93 13.54
N SER A 128 -15.05 -17.41 14.76
CA SER A 128 -15.94 -18.54 14.93
C SER A 128 -17.35 -18.14 14.51
N MET A 129 -18.00 -18.96 13.70
CA MET A 129 -19.30 -18.62 13.12
C MET A 129 -20.14 -19.85 12.79
N GLU A 130 -21.44 -19.61 12.65
CA GLU A 130 -22.40 -20.62 12.21
C GLU A 130 -22.62 -20.50 10.68
N VAL A 131 -22.57 -21.64 9.99
CA VAL A 131 -22.81 -21.74 8.54
C VAL A 131 -23.98 -22.69 8.32
N LYS A 132 -25.07 -22.17 7.73
CA LYS A 132 -26.23 -22.95 7.32
C LYS A 132 -26.16 -23.23 5.83
N ILE A 133 -26.32 -24.48 5.44
CA ILE A 133 -26.37 -24.88 4.02
C ILE A 133 -27.62 -25.70 3.75
N LYS A 134 -28.14 -25.58 2.53
CA LYS A 134 -29.07 -26.57 1.98
C LYS A 134 -28.27 -27.72 1.40
N GLY A 135 -28.43 -28.91 2.00
CA GLY A 135 -27.87 -30.16 1.50
C GLY A 135 -28.53 -30.59 0.19
N ILE A 136 -27.97 -31.62 -0.44
CA ILE A 136 -28.41 -32.12 -1.77
C ILE A 136 -29.92 -32.47 -1.82
N ASN A 137 -30.51 -32.85 -0.68
CA ASN A 137 -31.93 -33.21 -0.57
C ASN A 137 -32.84 -32.05 -0.12
N GLY A 138 -32.30 -30.82 -0.01
CA GLY A 138 -33.06 -29.63 0.41
C GLY A 138 -33.19 -29.44 1.93
N THR A 139 -32.60 -30.33 2.74
CA THR A 139 -32.55 -30.22 4.22
C THR A 139 -31.48 -29.23 4.66
N ASP A 140 -31.80 -28.42 5.68
CA ASP A 140 -30.86 -27.47 6.26
C ASP A 140 -29.87 -28.18 7.18
N ILE A 141 -28.57 -28.06 6.88
CA ILE A 141 -27.47 -28.60 7.69
C ILE A 141 -26.71 -27.42 8.29
N VAL A 142 -26.44 -27.50 9.60
CA VAL A 142 -25.81 -26.41 10.36
C VAL A 142 -24.42 -26.83 10.82
N PHE A 143 -23.43 -26.01 10.47
CA PHE A 143 -22.04 -26.14 10.86
C PHE A 143 -21.65 -25.03 11.84
N TRP A 144 -20.87 -25.35 12.87
CA TRP A 144 -20.20 -24.38 13.73
C TRP A 144 -18.70 -24.48 13.50
N PHE A 145 -18.10 -23.41 12.98
CA PHE A 145 -16.66 -23.33 12.81
C PHE A 145 -16.05 -22.65 14.03
N ASP A 146 -15.14 -23.33 14.72
CA ASP A 146 -14.46 -22.85 15.91
C ASP A 146 -12.99 -22.54 15.61
N VAL A 147 -12.65 -21.26 15.69
CA VAL A 147 -11.30 -20.73 15.50
C VAL A 147 -10.79 -19.98 16.72
N SER A 148 -11.39 -20.23 17.89
CA SER A 148 -11.00 -19.57 19.15
C SER A 148 -9.58 -19.88 19.61
N ASN A 149 -9.05 -21.06 19.25
CA ASN A 149 -7.73 -21.55 19.63
C ASN A 149 -6.62 -21.25 18.59
N LEU A 150 -6.91 -20.45 17.56
CA LEU A 150 -5.93 -20.19 16.50
C LEU A 150 -4.78 -19.32 17.00
N GLU A 151 -3.61 -19.91 17.19
CA GLU A 151 -2.38 -19.18 17.51
C GLU A 151 -1.92 -18.34 16.30
N HIS A 152 -1.60 -17.07 16.53
CA HIS A 152 -0.99 -16.20 15.52
C HIS A 152 0.48 -16.62 15.26
N LYS A 153 0.71 -17.57 14.36
CA LYS A 153 2.08 -17.98 13.94
C LYS A 153 2.71 -17.05 12.88
N LYS A 154 4.05 -17.13 12.79
CA LYS A 154 4.99 -16.24 12.09
C LYS A 154 4.64 -15.93 10.62
N ALA A 155 5.08 -14.75 10.18
CA ALA A 155 4.56 -13.95 9.06
C ALA A 155 4.72 -14.47 7.61
N ASN A 156 5.24 -15.68 7.34
CA ASN A 156 5.64 -16.05 5.97
C ASN A 156 5.20 -17.43 5.47
N GLU A 157 4.32 -18.15 6.16
CA GLU A 157 3.72 -19.38 5.61
C GLU A 157 2.37 -19.08 4.96
N LYS A 158 2.09 -19.67 3.78
CA LYS A 158 0.76 -19.62 3.15
C LYS A 158 -0.26 -20.09 4.20
N LYS A 159 -1.03 -19.15 4.74
CA LYS A 159 -2.08 -19.38 5.74
C LYS A 159 -3.30 -20.04 5.09
N GLU A 160 -3.12 -21.28 4.63
CA GLU A 160 -4.22 -22.12 4.21
C GLU A 160 -4.96 -22.59 5.47
N MET A 161 -6.20 -22.13 5.64
CA MET A 161 -7.05 -22.54 6.76
C MET A 161 -7.50 -23.98 6.54
N ASN A 162 -7.26 -24.83 7.53
CA ASN A 162 -7.64 -26.22 7.50
C ASN A 162 -8.59 -26.54 8.65
N PHE A 163 -9.40 -27.57 8.47
CA PHE A 163 -10.44 -27.95 9.43
C PHE A 163 -10.31 -29.41 9.85
N THR A 164 -10.61 -29.65 11.12
CA THR A 164 -10.77 -30.98 11.69
C THR A 164 -12.10 -31.08 12.42
N PHE A 165 -12.73 -32.25 12.39
CA PHE A 165 -13.97 -32.48 13.12
C PHE A 165 -13.71 -32.50 14.63
N LYS A 166 -14.45 -31.68 15.38
CA LYS A 166 -14.37 -31.58 16.85
C LYS A 166 -15.50 -32.33 17.54
N GLY A 167 -16.68 -32.41 16.91
CA GLY A 167 -17.84 -33.13 17.43
C GLY A 167 -19.16 -32.58 16.90
N ILE A 168 -20.26 -33.04 17.49
CA ILE A 168 -21.60 -32.47 17.30
C ILE A 168 -22.05 -31.89 18.63
N ASP A 169 -22.53 -30.66 18.63
CA ASP A 169 -22.94 -29.98 19.86
C ASP A 169 -24.36 -30.32 20.30
N GLU A 170 -24.77 -29.80 21.46
CA GLU A 170 -26.11 -30.03 22.04
C GLU A 170 -27.27 -29.54 21.16
N LYS A 171 -26.98 -28.69 20.17
CA LYS A 171 -27.96 -28.17 19.20
C LYS A 171 -27.97 -28.98 17.89
N GLY A 172 -27.18 -30.04 17.80
CA GLY A 172 -27.06 -30.88 16.59
C GLY A 172 -26.21 -30.27 15.48
N ARG A 173 -25.37 -29.25 15.78
CA ARG A 173 -24.50 -28.60 14.79
C ARG A 173 -23.19 -29.36 14.64
N ILE A 174 -22.71 -29.51 13.41
CA ILE A 174 -21.41 -30.12 13.11
C ILE A 174 -20.31 -29.12 13.47
N VAL A 175 -19.48 -29.43 14.47
CA VAL A 175 -18.40 -28.55 14.93
C VAL A 175 -17.08 -28.88 14.24
N LEU A 176 -16.53 -27.90 13.53
CA LEU A 176 -15.22 -27.97 12.86
C LEU A 176 -14.24 -27.02 13.53
N GLU A 177 -13.09 -27.52 13.98
CA GLU A 177 -12.00 -26.71 14.53
C GLU A 177 -11.03 -26.29 13.44
N GLY A 178 -10.73 -24.99 13.36
CA GLY A 178 -9.79 -24.43 12.39
C GLY A 178 -8.35 -24.41 12.89
N TYR A 179 -7.40 -24.69 12.00
CA TYR A 179 -5.95 -24.61 12.26
C TYR A 179 -5.17 -24.18 11.01
N TYR A 180 -3.99 -23.59 11.20
CA TYR A 180 -3.06 -23.31 10.11
C TYR A 180 -2.24 -24.57 9.77
N LYS A 181 -1.98 -24.77 8.47
CA LYS A 181 -1.20 -25.91 7.97
C LYS A 181 0.19 -25.97 8.63
N GLU A 182 0.45 -27.04 9.36
CA GLU A 182 1.79 -27.40 9.86
C GLU A 182 2.24 -28.73 9.21
N GLY A 183 3.27 -28.66 8.37
CA GLY A 183 3.77 -29.82 7.62
C GLY A 183 2.78 -30.35 6.57
N ASN A 184 2.56 -31.67 6.53
CA ASN A 184 1.68 -32.34 5.55
C ASN A 184 0.22 -32.46 6.01
N LYS A 185 -0.16 -31.87 7.14
CA LYS A 185 -1.52 -31.97 7.68
C LYS A 185 -2.47 -31.05 6.89
N GLN A 186 -3.50 -31.62 6.25
CA GLN A 186 -4.52 -30.90 5.49
C GLN A 186 -5.92 -31.37 5.88
N THR A 187 -6.93 -30.56 5.56
CA THR A 187 -8.34 -30.92 5.71
C THR A 187 -8.64 -32.21 4.96
N ASN A 188 -9.09 -33.23 5.67
CA ASN A 188 -9.57 -34.48 5.08
C ASN A 188 -11.09 -34.52 5.18
N VAL A 189 -11.76 -34.11 4.10
CA VAL A 189 -13.23 -34.02 4.06
C VAL A 189 -13.88 -35.40 4.20
N GLU A 190 -13.30 -36.43 3.58
CA GLU A 190 -13.79 -37.82 3.70
C GLU A 190 -13.78 -38.29 5.16
N ASP A 191 -12.71 -37.97 5.89
CA ASP A 191 -12.59 -38.30 7.31
C ASP A 191 -13.60 -37.53 8.17
N ILE A 192 -13.83 -36.24 7.89
CA ILE A 192 -14.86 -35.43 8.57
C ILE A 192 -16.23 -36.08 8.40
N VAL A 193 -16.63 -36.43 7.17
CA VAL A 193 -17.92 -37.08 6.89
C VAL A 193 -18.03 -38.42 7.60
N ARG A 194 -16.96 -39.22 7.60
CA ARG A 194 -16.91 -40.51 8.31
C ARG A 194 -17.14 -40.34 9.81
N GLN A 195 -16.50 -39.35 10.44
CA GLN A 195 -16.64 -39.08 11.86
C GLN A 195 -18.03 -38.53 12.22
N VAL A 196 -18.59 -37.63 11.39
CA VAL A 196 -19.97 -37.12 11.54
C VAL A 196 -20.98 -38.28 11.54
N ARG A 197 -20.88 -39.19 10.56
CA ARG A 197 -21.78 -40.36 10.46
C ARG A 197 -21.56 -41.39 11.56
N ALA A 198 -20.37 -41.47 12.14
CA ALA A 198 -20.12 -42.34 13.28
C ALA A 198 -20.77 -41.80 14.55
N GLN A 199 -20.68 -40.49 14.77
CA GLN A 199 -21.24 -39.82 15.94
C GLN A 199 -22.76 -39.60 15.84
N SER A 200 -23.32 -39.51 14.62
CA SER A 200 -24.78 -39.40 14.41
C SER A 200 -25.55 -40.57 15.02
N LYS A 201 -24.96 -41.77 15.05
CA LYS A 201 -25.55 -42.98 15.67
C LYS A 201 -25.72 -42.90 17.18
N GLN A 202 -25.08 -41.92 17.82
CA GLN A 202 -25.11 -41.71 19.28
C GLN A 202 -26.09 -40.58 19.67
N ILE A 203 -26.74 -39.94 18.68
CA ILE A 203 -27.68 -38.83 18.90
C ILE A 203 -29.08 -39.38 19.21
N GLN A 204 -29.69 -38.88 20.29
CA GLN A 204 -31.02 -39.32 20.73
C GLN A 204 -32.16 -38.82 19.83
N SER A 205 -31.99 -37.67 19.17
CA SER A 205 -32.97 -37.13 18.23
C SER A 205 -32.91 -37.86 16.88
N HIS A 206 -33.98 -38.59 16.54
CA HIS A 206 -34.07 -39.37 15.31
C HIS A 206 -33.95 -38.52 14.04
N GLU A 207 -34.55 -37.33 14.03
CA GLU A 207 -34.53 -36.39 12.91
C GLU A 207 -33.12 -35.86 12.63
N ILE A 208 -32.37 -35.52 13.69
CA ILE A 208 -30.99 -35.04 13.58
C ILE A 208 -30.06 -36.17 13.16
N ALA A 209 -30.25 -37.38 13.70
CA ALA A 209 -29.44 -38.54 13.35
C ALA A 209 -29.58 -38.91 11.86
N GLU A 210 -30.81 -38.93 11.33
CA GLU A 210 -31.07 -39.23 9.91
C GLU A 210 -30.49 -38.15 8.97
N MET A 211 -30.62 -36.87 9.35
CA MET A 211 -30.01 -35.77 8.61
C MET A 211 -28.49 -35.92 8.52
N LEU A 212 -27.82 -36.21 9.63
CA LEU A 212 -26.36 -36.29 9.72
C LEU A 212 -25.79 -37.55 9.04
N GLU A 213 -26.53 -38.66 9.02
CA GLU A 213 -26.13 -39.86 8.25
C GLU A 213 -26.03 -39.58 6.74
N ARG A 214 -26.82 -38.62 6.24
CA ARG A 214 -26.92 -38.27 4.83
C ARG A 214 -25.93 -37.18 4.39
N VAL A 215 -25.15 -36.61 5.31
CA VAL A 215 -24.12 -35.59 4.99
C VAL A 215 -23.10 -36.15 4.00
N THR A 216 -22.76 -35.37 2.97
CA THR A 216 -21.80 -35.73 1.92
C THR A 216 -20.51 -34.91 2.00
N THR A 217 -19.51 -35.29 1.20
CA THR A 217 -18.27 -34.51 1.06
C THR A 217 -18.56 -33.12 0.47
N ASP A 218 -19.45 -33.04 -0.52
CA ASP A 218 -19.85 -31.79 -1.15
C ASP A 218 -20.53 -30.83 -0.17
N ASP A 219 -21.31 -31.34 0.79
CA ASP A 219 -21.92 -30.54 1.84
C ASP A 219 -20.85 -29.89 2.74
N VAL A 220 -19.84 -30.67 3.14
CA VAL A 220 -18.73 -30.17 3.97
C VAL A 220 -17.85 -29.20 3.19
N GLU A 221 -17.54 -29.47 1.92
CA GLU A 221 -16.79 -28.56 1.05
C GLU A 221 -17.54 -27.25 0.82
N LYS A 222 -18.86 -27.32 0.61
CA LYS A 222 -19.73 -26.15 0.48
C LYS A 222 -19.76 -25.33 1.77
N ALA A 223 -19.86 -25.99 2.94
CA ALA A 223 -19.80 -25.32 4.24
C ALA A 223 -18.43 -24.64 4.47
N ILE A 224 -17.32 -25.33 4.16
CA ILE A 224 -15.96 -24.78 4.25
C ILE A 224 -15.78 -23.62 3.29
N SER A 225 -16.26 -23.73 2.05
CA SER A 225 -16.23 -22.65 1.06
C SER A 225 -17.00 -21.44 1.58
N ILE A 226 -18.20 -21.61 2.13
CA ILE A 226 -18.99 -20.53 2.72
C ILE A 226 -18.29 -19.91 3.94
N PHE A 227 -17.66 -20.73 4.80
CA PHE A 227 -16.85 -20.20 5.91
C PHE A 227 -15.67 -19.39 5.38
N ASN A 228 -14.95 -19.90 4.38
CA ASN A 228 -13.80 -19.21 3.79
C ASN A 228 -14.20 -17.91 3.08
N LYS A 229 -15.45 -17.78 2.59
CA LYS A 229 -15.99 -16.50 2.09
C LYS A 229 -15.98 -15.38 3.15
N GLN A 230 -15.93 -15.67 4.46
CA GLN A 230 -15.72 -14.60 5.46
C GLN A 230 -14.36 -13.89 5.28
N SER A 231 -13.41 -14.59 4.64
CA SER A 231 -11.99 -14.22 4.53
C SER A 231 -11.51 -14.03 3.09
N GLU A 232 -12.29 -14.49 2.10
CA GLU A 232 -11.93 -14.49 0.68
C GLU A 232 -12.60 -13.38 -0.13
N VAL A 233 -13.33 -12.46 0.51
CA VAL A 233 -13.82 -11.29 -0.23
C VAL A 233 -12.73 -10.23 -0.31
N ASP A 234 -11.86 -10.51 -1.24
CA ASP A 234 -11.16 -9.60 -2.12
C ASP A 234 -12.08 -8.44 -2.58
N TYR A 235 -12.26 -7.40 -1.74
CA TYR A 235 -13.07 -6.24 -2.13
C TYR A 235 -12.31 -5.40 -3.14
N PHE A 236 -12.71 -5.50 -4.39
CA PHE A 236 -12.67 -4.31 -5.22
C PHE A 236 -13.88 -3.47 -4.89
N ILE A 237 -13.63 -2.19 -4.57
CA ILE A 237 -14.67 -1.18 -4.48
C ILE A 237 -14.56 -0.35 -5.75
N ASN A 238 -15.66 -0.21 -6.49
CA ASN A 238 -15.66 0.64 -7.67
C ASN A 238 -15.63 2.11 -7.22
N LYS A 239 -14.62 2.87 -7.69
CA LYS A 239 -14.41 4.28 -7.35
C LYS A 239 -15.63 5.14 -7.71
N ASP A 240 -16.34 4.78 -8.78
CA ASP A 240 -17.54 5.46 -9.26
C ASP A 240 -18.39 4.49 -10.12
N ALA A 241 -19.16 3.64 -9.44
CA ALA A 241 -19.98 2.62 -10.08
C ALA A 241 -21.07 3.22 -10.98
N GLU A 242 -21.59 4.40 -10.63
CA GLU A 242 -22.64 5.06 -11.40
C GLU A 242 -22.12 5.47 -12.77
N LYS A 243 -21.01 6.23 -12.79
CA LYS A 243 -20.39 6.67 -14.03
C LYS A 243 -19.96 5.47 -14.87
N PHE A 244 -19.30 4.50 -14.23
CA PHE A 244 -18.84 3.29 -14.92
C PHE A 244 -20.00 2.58 -15.63
N LEU A 245 -21.07 2.23 -14.90
CA LEU A 245 -22.20 1.50 -15.47
C LEU A 245 -23.00 2.34 -16.46
N LYS A 246 -23.14 3.66 -16.27
CA LYS A 246 -23.82 4.54 -17.23
C LYS A 246 -23.07 4.63 -18.56
N GLU A 247 -21.74 4.77 -18.53
CA GLU A 247 -20.91 4.74 -19.74
C GLU A 247 -21.04 3.40 -20.47
N GLN A 248 -21.04 2.29 -19.72
CA GLN A 248 -21.24 0.96 -20.30
C GLN A 248 -22.66 0.78 -20.86
N LEU A 249 -23.68 1.34 -20.19
CA LEU A 249 -25.06 1.30 -20.65
C LEU A 249 -25.22 2.09 -21.94
N ASP A 250 -24.61 3.27 -22.05
CA ASP A 250 -24.64 4.07 -23.27
C ASP A 250 -23.98 3.35 -24.45
N MET A 251 -22.83 2.68 -24.22
CA MET A 251 -22.20 1.85 -25.25
C MET A 251 -23.07 0.64 -25.62
N PHE A 252 -23.68 -0.03 -24.63
CA PHE A 252 -24.57 -1.17 -24.87
C PHE A 252 -25.81 -0.74 -25.68
N VAL A 253 -26.43 0.38 -25.31
CA VAL A 253 -27.56 0.96 -26.04
C VAL A 253 -27.13 1.38 -27.44
N TYR A 254 -25.96 1.97 -27.63
CA TYR A 254 -25.44 2.31 -28.95
C TYR A 254 -25.27 1.05 -29.83
N GLN A 255 -24.61 0.01 -29.32
CA GLN A 255 -24.46 -1.26 -30.05
C GLN A 255 -25.83 -1.86 -30.39
N TYR A 256 -26.74 -1.86 -29.42
CA TYR A 256 -28.10 -2.33 -29.61
C TYR A 256 -28.88 -1.48 -30.62
N MET A 257 -28.66 -0.17 -30.68
CA MET A 257 -29.29 0.70 -31.67
C MET A 257 -28.77 0.37 -33.08
N PHE A 258 -27.46 0.27 -33.26
CA PHE A 258 -26.83 0.11 -34.57
C PHE A 258 -26.69 -1.34 -35.04
N ASP A 259 -27.37 -2.29 -34.40
CA ASP A 259 -27.47 -3.67 -34.90
C ASP A 259 -28.19 -3.68 -36.26
N SER A 260 -27.57 -4.35 -37.24
CA SER A 260 -28.05 -4.43 -38.63
C SER A 260 -29.42 -5.07 -38.78
N GLU A 261 -29.87 -5.81 -37.78
CA GLU A 261 -31.18 -6.49 -37.79
C GLU A 261 -32.34 -5.58 -37.32
N ASN A 262 -32.06 -4.39 -36.77
CA ASN A 262 -33.12 -3.53 -36.24
C ASN A 262 -33.89 -2.78 -37.33
N ILE A 263 -35.22 -2.90 -37.26
CA ILE A 263 -36.16 -2.07 -38.02
C ILE A 263 -36.66 -0.94 -37.11
N TRP A 264 -36.40 0.31 -37.50
CA TRP A 264 -36.75 1.48 -36.71
C TRP A 264 -38.23 1.82 -36.79
N THR A 265 -38.95 1.56 -35.70
CA THR A 265 -40.35 1.96 -35.49
C THR A 265 -40.48 2.84 -34.24
N PRO A 266 -41.53 3.68 -34.12
CA PRO A 266 -41.79 4.41 -32.88
C PRO A 266 -41.86 3.50 -31.65
N LYS A 267 -42.45 2.30 -31.81
CA LYS A 267 -42.48 1.26 -30.78
C LYS A 267 -41.08 0.84 -30.35
N ARG A 268 -40.19 0.52 -31.30
CA ARG A 268 -38.81 0.12 -31.02
C ARG A 268 -38.01 1.19 -30.27
N VAL A 269 -38.22 2.47 -30.62
CA VAL A 269 -37.60 3.58 -29.90
C VAL A 269 -38.10 3.67 -28.46
N MET A 270 -39.40 3.49 -28.23
CA MET A 270 -39.98 3.46 -26.88
C MET A 270 -39.46 2.28 -26.04
N GLU A 271 -39.30 1.09 -26.65
CA GLU A 271 -38.70 -0.09 -25.99
C GLU A 271 -37.27 0.20 -25.52
N ILE A 272 -36.41 0.76 -26.40
CA ILE A 272 -35.03 1.15 -26.09
C ILE A 272 -35.00 2.18 -24.95
N GLN A 273 -35.85 3.22 -25.03
CA GLN A 273 -35.94 4.25 -24.00
C GLN A 273 -36.38 3.67 -22.65
N THR A 274 -37.32 2.72 -22.67
CA THR A 274 -37.82 2.04 -21.47
C THR A 274 -36.72 1.17 -20.84
N PHE A 275 -36.00 0.39 -21.64
CA PHE A 275 -34.82 -0.35 -21.16
C PHE A 275 -33.78 0.59 -20.53
N LYS A 276 -33.40 1.67 -21.23
CA LYS A 276 -32.41 2.64 -20.72
C LYS A 276 -32.87 3.28 -19.41
N HIS A 277 -34.15 3.61 -19.29
CA HIS A 277 -34.72 4.19 -18.07
C HIS A 277 -34.68 3.21 -16.89
N VAL A 278 -35.19 1.99 -17.08
CA VAL A 278 -35.21 0.94 -16.04
C VAL A 278 -33.78 0.56 -15.62
N ALA A 279 -32.88 0.33 -16.58
CA ALA A 279 -31.48 0.05 -16.30
C ALA A 279 -30.81 1.21 -15.54
N GLY A 280 -31.10 2.46 -15.92
CA GLY A 280 -30.62 3.65 -15.22
C GLY A 280 -31.03 3.70 -13.75
N LYS A 281 -32.29 3.37 -13.43
CA LYS A 281 -32.79 3.32 -12.05
C LYS A 281 -32.13 2.22 -11.22
N ILE A 282 -31.90 1.06 -11.82
CA ILE A 282 -31.15 -0.03 -11.16
C ILE A 282 -29.70 0.40 -10.90
N ILE A 283 -29.04 1.08 -11.85
CA ILE A 283 -27.69 1.63 -11.68
C ILE A 283 -27.64 2.64 -10.54
N GLU A 284 -28.61 3.56 -10.44
CA GLU A 284 -28.69 4.53 -9.35
C GLU A 284 -28.73 3.84 -7.98
N PHE A 285 -29.57 2.82 -7.83
CA PHE A 285 -29.64 2.04 -6.59
C PHE A 285 -28.31 1.34 -6.26
N ILE A 286 -27.71 0.66 -7.24
CA ILE A 286 -26.43 -0.02 -7.09
C ILE A 286 -25.30 0.96 -6.75
N ALA A 287 -25.31 2.16 -7.33
CA ALA A 287 -24.29 3.16 -7.10
C ALA A 287 -24.32 3.70 -5.66
N GLN A 288 -25.50 3.90 -5.07
CA GLN A 288 -25.59 4.30 -3.65
C GLN A 288 -24.92 3.27 -2.74
N PHE A 289 -25.19 2.00 -3.05
CA PHE A 289 -24.35 0.83 -2.80
C PHE A 289 -22.87 1.13 -2.55
N GLU A 290 -22.17 1.15 -3.67
CA GLU A 290 -20.73 1.31 -3.75
C GLU A 290 -20.25 2.64 -3.17
N ASN A 291 -21.04 3.72 -3.32
CA ASN A 291 -20.69 5.03 -2.79
C ASN A 291 -20.54 5.02 -1.26
N GLU A 292 -21.35 4.23 -0.54
CA GLU A 292 -21.18 4.01 0.90
C GLU A 292 -19.82 3.35 1.19
N LEU A 293 -19.46 2.30 0.46
CA LEU A 293 -18.16 1.63 0.64
C LEU A 293 -16.99 2.54 0.30
N VAL A 294 -17.06 3.27 -0.82
CA VAL A 294 -16.02 4.22 -1.27
C VAL A 294 -15.76 5.26 -0.19
N LYS A 295 -16.82 5.83 0.36
CA LYS A 295 -16.70 6.84 1.38
C LYS A 295 -16.12 6.21 2.69
N ILE A 296 -16.50 4.99 3.10
CA ILE A 296 -15.96 4.31 4.31
C ILE A 296 -14.47 3.99 4.11
N TRP A 297 -14.12 3.55 2.91
CA TRP A 297 -12.76 3.28 2.50
C TRP A 297 -11.89 4.54 2.62
N ASN A 298 -12.37 5.66 2.06
CA ASN A 298 -11.66 6.92 1.97
C ASN A 298 -11.67 7.79 3.23
N LYS A 299 -12.51 7.50 4.24
CA LYS A 299 -12.55 8.31 5.46
C LYS A 299 -11.19 8.28 6.19
N PRO A 300 -10.75 9.38 6.82
CA PRO A 300 -9.65 9.37 7.77
C PRO A 300 -9.86 8.34 8.89
N LYS A 301 -8.76 7.78 9.39
CA LYS A 301 -8.76 6.70 10.39
C LYS A 301 -8.39 7.21 11.77
N PHE A 302 -9.02 6.63 12.81
CA PHE A 302 -8.59 6.84 14.19
C PHE A 302 -7.20 6.24 14.41
N VAL A 303 -6.42 6.87 15.29
CA VAL A 303 -5.14 6.36 15.76
C VAL A 303 -5.37 5.51 17.01
N PHE A 304 -4.84 4.29 17.01
CA PHE A 304 -4.90 3.36 18.12
C PHE A 304 -3.51 3.11 18.70
N ASN A 305 -3.45 2.88 20.01
CA ASN A 305 -2.29 2.33 20.71
C ASN A 305 -0.97 3.05 20.35
N SER A 306 -0.96 4.39 20.35
CA SER A 306 0.26 5.15 20.11
C SER A 306 1.26 4.90 21.21
N ASN A 307 2.54 4.83 20.87
CA ASN A 307 3.64 4.61 21.81
C ASN A 307 4.89 5.29 21.26
N TYR A 308 5.85 5.53 22.14
CA TYR A 308 7.07 6.25 21.84
C TYR A 308 8.28 5.45 22.28
N VAL A 309 9.33 5.49 21.49
CA VAL A 309 10.63 4.90 21.85
C VAL A 309 11.67 6.00 21.84
N ILE A 310 12.28 6.21 23.00
CA ILE A 310 13.24 7.29 23.25
C ILE A 310 14.49 6.75 23.93
N THR A 311 15.66 7.19 23.50
CA THR A 311 16.91 6.79 24.14
C THR A 311 17.20 7.56 25.42
N ILE A 312 17.85 6.88 26.38
CA ILE A 312 18.14 7.40 27.72
C ILE A 312 18.89 8.74 27.68
N ASP A 313 19.75 8.99 26.69
CA ASP A 313 20.46 10.26 26.54
C ASP A 313 19.55 11.48 26.44
N ARG A 314 18.35 11.32 25.88
CA ARG A 314 17.34 12.39 25.72
C ARG A 314 16.44 12.58 26.95
N LEU A 315 16.60 11.78 28.01
CA LEU A 315 15.80 11.86 29.23
C LEU A 315 16.58 12.50 30.40
N PRO A 316 15.96 13.35 31.24
CA PRO A 316 16.60 13.85 32.45
C PRO A 316 16.72 12.75 33.51
N ASN A 317 17.65 12.90 34.45
CA ASN A 317 17.90 11.91 35.51
C ASN A 317 16.68 11.65 36.40
N GLU A 318 15.80 12.63 36.57
CA GLU A 318 14.56 12.50 37.34
C GLU A 318 13.63 11.43 36.74
N ILE A 319 13.43 11.45 35.43
CA ILE A 319 12.63 10.45 34.71
C ILE A 319 13.32 9.08 34.74
N ILE A 320 14.63 9.04 34.58
CA ILE A 320 15.40 7.79 34.63
C ILE A 320 15.24 7.13 36.01
N ASN A 321 15.25 7.91 37.09
CA ASN A 321 15.02 7.40 38.45
C ASN A 321 13.58 6.89 38.64
N LYS A 322 12.59 7.53 38.03
CA LYS A 322 11.20 7.02 38.04
C LYS A 322 11.11 5.68 37.30
N ILE A 323 11.71 5.57 36.12
CA ILE A 323 11.79 4.32 35.35
C ILE A 323 12.51 3.22 36.15
N ALA A 324 13.61 3.55 36.82
CA ALA A 324 14.39 2.61 37.62
C ALA A 324 13.57 1.95 38.75
N ASN A 325 12.57 2.65 39.28
CA ASN A 325 11.70 2.19 40.37
C ASN A 325 10.33 1.70 39.88
N HIS A 326 10.07 1.73 38.57
CA HIS A 326 8.76 1.39 38.02
C HIS A 326 8.56 -0.14 37.98
N PRO A 327 7.39 -0.67 38.37
CA PRO A 327 7.14 -2.12 38.44
C PRO A 327 7.35 -2.86 37.10
N ASN A 328 7.13 -2.19 35.97
CA ASN A 328 7.26 -2.78 34.64
C ASN A 328 8.69 -2.75 34.07
N LEU A 329 9.68 -2.22 34.80
CA LEU A 329 11.06 -2.16 34.31
C LEU A 329 11.61 -3.53 33.90
N GLY A 330 11.24 -4.59 34.62
CA GLY A 330 11.64 -5.96 34.30
C GLY A 330 11.20 -6.40 32.89
N LEU A 331 10.06 -5.91 32.39
CA LEU A 331 9.59 -6.20 31.04
C LEU A 331 10.45 -5.50 29.98
N GLN A 332 10.84 -4.24 30.23
CA GLN A 332 11.73 -3.48 29.34
C GLN A 332 13.14 -4.11 29.27
N VAL A 333 13.67 -4.52 30.43
CA VAL A 333 14.99 -5.19 30.51
C VAL A 333 14.95 -6.54 29.79
N LYS A 334 13.87 -7.32 30.00
CA LYS A 334 13.68 -8.59 29.30
C LYS A 334 13.69 -8.42 27.78
N GLU A 335 12.98 -7.41 27.26
CA GLU A 335 13.01 -7.08 25.83
C GLU A 335 14.45 -6.77 25.36
N TRP A 336 15.22 -5.97 26.10
CA TRP A 336 16.59 -5.66 25.70
C TRP A 336 17.50 -6.88 25.64
N VAL A 337 17.34 -7.82 26.59
CA VAL A 337 18.08 -9.10 26.58
C VAL A 337 17.67 -9.95 25.37
N GLU A 338 16.37 -10.11 25.12
CA GLU A 338 15.85 -10.87 23.96
C GLU A 338 16.32 -10.28 22.62
N LEU A 339 16.43 -8.95 22.55
CA LEU A 339 16.96 -8.25 21.38
C LEU A 339 18.50 -8.30 21.29
N GLY A 340 19.21 -8.75 22.33
CA GLY A 340 20.66 -8.73 22.40
C GLY A 340 21.25 -7.31 22.45
N ILE A 341 20.47 -6.35 22.96
CA ILE A 341 20.93 -4.96 23.22
C ILE A 341 21.80 -4.93 24.48
N VAL A 342 21.44 -5.74 25.49
CA VAL A 342 22.21 -5.93 26.72
C VAL A 342 22.49 -7.42 26.94
N GLU A 343 23.49 -7.70 27.78
CA GLU A 343 23.93 -9.05 28.14
C GLU A 343 22.95 -9.70 29.15
N GLU A 344 22.91 -11.04 29.19
CA GLU A 344 22.16 -11.77 30.23
C GLU A 344 22.69 -11.40 31.63
N GLY A 345 21.78 -11.15 32.57
CA GLY A 345 22.13 -10.71 33.92
C GLY A 345 22.33 -9.20 34.09
N PHE A 346 22.12 -8.39 33.03
CA PHE A 346 22.12 -6.94 33.11
C PHE A 346 21.17 -6.40 34.20
N THR A 347 21.61 -5.38 34.94
CA THR A 347 20.78 -4.66 35.91
C THR A 347 20.68 -3.19 35.54
N PHE A 348 19.51 -2.58 35.74
CA PHE A 348 19.32 -1.17 35.38
C PHE A 348 20.20 -0.20 36.18
N GLY A 349 20.70 -0.61 37.35
CA GLY A 349 21.64 0.18 38.14
C GLY A 349 22.92 0.55 37.39
N ASP A 350 23.32 -0.27 36.41
CA ASP A 350 24.51 -0.04 35.57
C ASP A 350 24.38 1.21 34.67
N VAL A 351 23.14 1.65 34.39
CA VAL A 351 22.86 2.87 33.62
C VAL A 351 23.28 4.13 34.39
N LEU A 352 23.05 4.11 35.71
CA LEU A 352 23.34 5.23 36.62
C LEU A 352 24.77 5.18 37.17
N ASN A 353 25.46 4.04 37.01
CA ASN A 353 26.86 3.86 37.44
C ASN A 353 27.81 4.62 36.50
N THR A 354 28.46 5.67 37.00
CA THR A 354 29.18 6.69 36.22
C THR A 354 30.54 7.03 36.80
N ASP A 355 31.46 7.51 35.94
CA ASP A 355 32.71 8.14 36.39
C ASP A 355 32.42 9.49 37.07
N LEU A 356 33.32 9.97 37.95
CA LEU A 356 33.20 11.17 38.81
C LEU A 356 32.73 12.49 38.13
N PHE A 357 32.74 12.57 36.79
CA PHE A 357 32.37 13.75 36.00
C PHE A 357 31.22 13.50 35.00
N GLU A 358 30.62 12.31 34.98
CA GLU A 358 29.57 11.95 34.03
C GLU A 358 28.26 11.63 34.75
N THR A 359 27.14 11.98 34.12
CA THR A 359 25.81 11.74 34.70
C THR A 359 25.14 10.46 34.17
N LYS A 360 25.69 9.82 33.12
CA LYS A 360 25.18 8.56 32.52
C LYS A 360 26.31 7.66 32.02
N ASN A 361 26.16 6.35 32.18
CA ASN A 361 27.15 5.38 31.70
C ASN A 361 27.26 5.43 30.16
N LYS A 362 28.46 5.69 29.62
CA LYS A 362 28.70 5.76 28.16
C LYS A 362 28.26 4.50 27.40
N LYS A 363 28.37 3.32 28.02
CA LYS A 363 27.98 2.05 27.38
C LYS A 363 26.47 1.95 27.17
N TYR A 364 25.67 2.50 28.09
CA TYR A 364 24.21 2.33 28.13
C TYR A 364 23.44 3.62 27.80
N LYS A 365 24.15 4.67 27.38
CA LYS A 365 23.58 5.99 27.05
C LYS A 365 22.45 5.93 26.01
N TYR A 366 22.51 5.00 25.06
CA TYR A 366 21.54 4.87 23.97
C TYR A 366 20.55 3.71 24.13
N LEU A 367 20.35 3.19 25.36
CA LEU A 367 19.30 2.20 25.58
C LEU A 367 17.91 2.80 25.24
N PRO A 368 17.09 2.12 24.43
CA PRO A 368 15.79 2.62 24.02
C PRO A 368 14.72 2.28 25.06
N ILE A 369 14.11 3.30 25.67
CA ILE A 369 12.93 3.17 26.54
C ILE A 369 11.68 3.19 25.66
N ASP A 370 10.83 2.17 25.77
CA ASP A 370 9.54 2.09 25.11
C ASP A 370 8.42 2.44 26.10
N THR A 371 7.68 3.52 25.82
CA THR A 371 6.61 4.02 26.69
C THR A 371 5.42 3.05 26.81
N ARG A 372 5.32 2.02 25.96
CA ARG A 372 4.31 0.96 26.11
C ARG A 372 4.34 0.29 27.50
N TYR A 373 5.50 0.28 28.16
CA TYR A 373 5.68 -0.28 29.49
C TYR A 373 5.49 0.74 30.63
N PHE A 374 5.47 2.03 30.30
CA PHE A 374 5.51 3.17 31.23
C PHE A 374 4.47 4.22 30.85
N LYS A 375 3.23 3.78 30.59
CA LYS A 375 2.14 4.65 30.10
C LYS A 375 1.78 5.79 31.04
N ASP A 376 1.94 5.58 32.33
CA ASP A 376 1.80 6.57 33.39
C ASP A 376 2.87 7.68 33.32
N LEU A 377 4.07 7.37 32.84
CA LEU A 377 5.17 8.34 32.67
C LEU A 377 5.18 9.00 31.28
N GLU A 378 4.41 8.48 30.33
CA GLU A 378 4.40 8.97 28.95
C GLU A 378 4.08 10.48 28.85
N PRO A 379 3.01 11.03 29.48
CA PRO A 379 2.73 12.46 29.39
C PRO A 379 3.87 13.33 29.91
N GLU A 380 4.52 12.90 30.99
CA GLU A 380 5.67 13.60 31.57
C GLU A 380 6.87 13.59 30.61
N ILE A 381 7.18 12.43 30.01
CA ILE A 381 8.24 12.29 29.00
C ILE A 381 7.97 13.18 27.78
N LEU A 382 6.74 13.17 27.25
CA LEU A 382 6.40 13.96 26.06
C LEU A 382 6.44 15.46 26.34
N SER A 383 6.16 15.88 27.58
CA SER A 383 6.19 17.29 27.99
C SER A 383 7.59 17.90 28.06
N LEU A 384 8.65 17.08 27.96
CA LEU A 384 10.05 17.52 27.93
C LEU A 384 10.42 18.26 26.63
N PHE A 385 9.61 18.11 25.57
CA PHE A 385 9.89 18.65 24.25
C PHE A 385 9.01 19.87 23.96
N ASP A 386 9.63 20.97 23.55
CA ASP A 386 8.91 22.20 23.17
C ASP A 386 8.04 22.00 21.93
N ASN A 387 8.51 21.20 20.97
CA ASN A 387 7.77 20.77 19.79
C ASN A 387 7.97 19.26 19.59
N LEU A 388 6.96 18.49 19.99
CA LEU A 388 7.04 17.03 19.99
C LEU A 388 7.31 16.46 18.60
N ASP A 389 6.56 16.86 17.58
CA ASP A 389 6.73 16.31 16.22
C ASP A 389 8.09 16.70 15.60
N GLU A 390 8.65 17.85 15.97
CA GLU A 390 10.00 18.25 15.52
C GLU A 390 11.10 17.49 16.24
N ALA A 391 10.89 17.07 17.49
CA ALA A 391 11.83 16.24 18.22
C ALA A 391 11.90 14.78 17.72
N LEU A 392 10.85 14.31 17.04
CA LEU A 392 10.80 12.96 16.47
C LEU A 392 11.74 12.83 15.26
N ASP A 393 12.52 11.76 15.29
CA ASP A 393 13.35 11.28 14.19
C ASP A 393 12.55 10.38 13.23
N GLY A 394 11.42 9.80 13.68
CA GLY A 394 10.60 8.98 12.81
C GLY A 394 9.21 8.62 13.31
N ILE A 395 8.41 8.10 12.38
CA ILE A 395 7.02 7.68 12.60
C ILE A 395 6.82 6.31 11.93
N LEU A 396 6.40 5.32 12.73
CA LEU A 396 6.17 3.96 12.27
C LEU A 396 4.68 3.60 12.42
N ILE A 397 3.99 3.34 11.32
CA ILE A 397 2.53 3.20 11.30
C ILE A 397 2.14 1.78 10.92
N ARG A 398 1.34 1.13 11.78
CA ARG A 398 0.75 -0.16 11.48
C ARG A 398 -0.61 0.02 10.81
N SER A 399 -0.67 -0.18 9.50
CA SER A 399 -1.92 -0.05 8.74
C SER A 399 -1.78 -0.55 7.30
N GLU A 400 -2.91 -0.89 6.68
CA GLU A 400 -3.03 -0.87 5.22
C GLU A 400 -2.54 0.49 4.68
N ASN A 401 -1.64 0.44 3.70
CA ASN A 401 -0.84 1.59 3.31
C ASN A 401 -1.62 2.64 2.52
N TYR A 402 -2.66 2.29 1.75
CA TYR A 402 -3.54 3.29 1.14
C TYR A 402 -4.27 4.10 2.22
N GLN A 403 -4.82 3.42 3.23
CA GLN A 403 -5.54 4.07 4.33
C GLN A 403 -4.61 4.94 5.18
N ALA A 404 -3.37 4.48 5.41
CA ALA A 404 -2.34 5.26 6.10
C ALA A 404 -1.98 6.52 5.31
N LEU A 405 -1.62 6.38 4.03
CA LEU A 405 -1.28 7.51 3.16
C LEU A 405 -2.43 8.52 3.13
N LYS A 406 -3.67 8.07 2.98
CA LYS A 406 -4.84 8.97 2.96
C LYS A 406 -5.01 9.72 4.29
N THR A 407 -4.82 9.04 5.42
CA THR A 407 -5.02 9.60 6.77
C THR A 407 -3.96 10.63 7.12
N ILE A 408 -2.69 10.38 6.79
CA ILE A 408 -1.58 11.28 7.18
C ILE A 408 -1.24 12.33 6.11
N LEU A 409 -1.81 12.23 4.90
CA LEU A 409 -1.55 13.16 3.79
C LEU A 409 -1.71 14.63 4.19
N PRO A 410 -2.77 15.07 4.90
CA PRO A 410 -2.92 16.47 5.28
C PRO A 410 -1.71 17.03 6.05
N LYS A 411 -1.07 16.20 6.89
CA LYS A 411 0.07 16.57 7.73
C LYS A 411 1.40 16.59 6.98
N PHE A 412 1.58 15.74 5.97
CA PHE A 412 2.86 15.55 5.27
C PHE A 412 2.84 15.94 3.79
N LYS A 413 1.76 16.58 3.31
CA LYS A 413 1.66 17.08 1.94
C LYS A 413 2.87 17.94 1.58
N GLU A 414 3.51 17.61 0.46
CA GLU A 414 4.70 18.30 -0.08
C GLU A 414 5.89 18.40 0.89
N LYS A 415 6.07 17.43 1.80
CA LYS A 415 7.17 17.42 2.79
C LYS A 415 8.23 16.35 2.56
N VAL A 416 7.92 15.27 1.85
CA VAL A 416 8.82 14.13 1.67
C VAL A 416 9.84 14.44 0.58
N GLN A 417 11.13 14.18 0.85
CA GLN A 417 12.20 14.38 -0.12
C GLN A 417 12.42 13.14 -0.99
N THR A 418 12.47 11.96 -0.36
CA THR A 418 12.76 10.71 -1.07
C THR A 418 11.78 9.64 -0.63
N ILE A 419 11.13 9.00 -1.60
CA ILE A 419 10.36 7.78 -1.39
C ILE A 419 11.13 6.61 -2.01
N TYR A 420 11.25 5.52 -1.26
CA TYR A 420 11.66 4.24 -1.81
C TYR A 420 10.58 3.21 -1.50
N ILE A 421 10.16 2.45 -2.51
CA ILE A 421 9.24 1.34 -2.33
C ILE A 421 9.70 0.11 -3.10
N ASP A 422 9.44 -1.05 -2.49
CA ASP A 422 9.63 -2.37 -3.08
C ASP A 422 8.29 -3.13 -2.99
N PRO A 423 7.31 -2.80 -3.85
CA PRO A 423 6.00 -3.43 -3.82
C PRO A 423 6.09 -4.94 -4.09
N PRO A 424 5.11 -5.74 -3.62
CA PRO A 424 5.13 -7.19 -3.83
C PRO A 424 5.19 -7.53 -5.31
N PHE A 425 5.99 -8.51 -5.68
CA PHE A 425 6.21 -8.86 -7.09
C PHE A 425 5.03 -9.60 -7.71
N ASN A 426 4.85 -9.36 -9.00
CA ASN A 426 3.79 -9.93 -9.81
C ASN A 426 4.12 -11.38 -10.24
N LYS A 427 4.40 -12.30 -9.30
CA LYS A 427 4.78 -13.69 -9.60
C LYS A 427 3.54 -14.54 -9.94
N GLU A 428 3.47 -15.11 -11.14
CA GLU A 428 2.29 -15.82 -11.69
C GLU A 428 1.58 -16.81 -10.75
N GLN A 429 2.29 -17.82 -10.23
CA GLN A 429 1.69 -18.91 -9.43
C GLN A 429 1.95 -18.77 -7.90
N ASP A 430 2.83 -17.84 -7.52
CA ASP A 430 3.23 -17.53 -6.14
C ASP A 430 3.27 -16.01 -5.93
N ALA A 431 2.22 -15.31 -6.38
CA ALA A 431 2.08 -13.89 -6.11
C ALA A 431 2.10 -13.68 -4.59
N ASP A 432 2.93 -12.76 -4.11
CA ASP A 432 3.01 -12.41 -2.68
C ASP A 432 1.73 -11.66 -2.20
N TYR A 433 0.66 -11.66 -3.00
CA TYR A 433 -0.68 -11.14 -2.72
C TYR A 433 -1.74 -12.26 -2.90
N LEU A 434 -2.61 -12.44 -1.90
CA LEU A 434 -3.58 -13.54 -1.78
C LEU A 434 -4.80 -13.33 -2.70
N TYR A 435 -4.77 -13.73 -3.97
CA TYR A 435 -5.94 -13.57 -4.85
C TYR A 435 -6.09 -14.72 -5.84
N ASN A 436 -7.33 -15.19 -6.03
CA ASN A 436 -7.75 -16.16 -7.07
C ASN A 436 -8.44 -15.43 -8.24
N VAL A 437 -7.79 -14.41 -8.83
CA VAL A 437 -8.36 -13.63 -9.95
C VAL A 437 -7.69 -13.97 -11.27
N LYS A 438 -8.52 -14.17 -12.29
CA LYS A 438 -8.16 -14.28 -13.71
C LYS A 438 -7.47 -13.01 -14.29
N TYR A 439 -7.31 -11.92 -13.52
CA TYR A 439 -6.85 -10.58 -13.95
C TYR A 439 -5.66 -10.02 -13.15
N LYS A 440 -4.62 -10.82 -13.01
CA LYS A 440 -3.45 -10.58 -12.15
C LYS A 440 -2.74 -9.23 -12.37
N ASP A 441 -2.42 -8.90 -13.62
CA ASP A 441 -1.66 -7.69 -13.97
C ASP A 441 -2.45 -6.40 -13.73
N ALA A 442 -3.74 -6.40 -14.09
CA ALA A 442 -4.62 -5.24 -13.92
C ALA A 442 -4.85 -4.92 -12.45
N THR A 443 -5.09 -5.95 -11.62
CA THR A 443 -5.22 -5.82 -10.17
C THR A 443 -3.98 -5.19 -9.56
N TRP A 444 -2.80 -5.68 -9.93
CA TRP A 444 -1.53 -5.17 -9.42
C TRP A 444 -1.29 -3.71 -9.86
N ALA A 445 -1.59 -3.38 -11.12
CA ALA A 445 -1.55 -2.01 -11.61
C ALA A 445 -2.45 -1.06 -10.80
N SER A 446 -3.65 -1.52 -10.43
CA SER A 446 -4.63 -0.72 -9.66
C SER A 446 -4.18 -0.51 -8.23
N MET A 447 -3.62 -1.55 -7.58
CA MET A 447 -3.01 -1.43 -6.27
C MET A 447 -1.91 -0.37 -6.26
N LEU A 448 -1.01 -0.42 -7.25
CA LEU A 448 0.09 0.55 -7.38
C LEU A 448 -0.44 1.95 -7.68
N GLU A 449 -1.31 2.10 -8.68
CA GLU A 449 -1.88 3.39 -9.09
C GLU A 449 -2.49 4.13 -7.89
N ASN A 450 -3.36 3.46 -7.13
CA ASN A 450 -4.04 4.09 -6.00
C ASN A 450 -3.05 4.69 -4.98
N ARG A 451 -1.94 4.00 -4.72
CA ARG A 451 -0.93 4.39 -3.71
C ARG A 451 0.04 5.41 -4.26
N LEU A 452 0.51 5.22 -5.50
CA LEU A 452 1.45 6.11 -6.16
C LEU A 452 0.83 7.48 -6.43
N THR A 453 -0.47 7.54 -6.76
CA THR A 453 -1.23 8.79 -6.90
C THR A 453 -1.20 9.58 -5.59
N LEU A 454 -1.41 8.94 -4.44
CA LEU A 454 -1.26 9.61 -3.13
C LEU A 454 0.20 9.97 -2.85
N ALA A 455 1.15 9.06 -3.11
CA ALA A 455 2.57 9.25 -2.83
C ALA A 455 3.15 10.48 -3.55
N ARG A 456 2.68 10.81 -4.75
CA ARG A 456 3.05 12.03 -5.47
C ARG A 456 2.75 13.31 -4.67
N GLU A 457 1.61 13.36 -3.99
CA GLU A 457 1.18 14.52 -3.19
C GLU A 457 2.02 14.73 -1.91
N PHE A 458 2.74 13.70 -1.45
CA PHE A 458 3.65 13.81 -0.31
C PHE A 458 4.99 14.46 -0.68
N LEU A 459 5.41 14.34 -1.94
CA LEU A 459 6.74 14.75 -2.36
C LEU A 459 6.83 16.27 -2.48
N LYS A 460 7.97 16.82 -2.03
CA LYS A 460 8.38 18.19 -2.38
C LYS A 460 8.47 18.33 -3.91
N ASP A 461 8.45 19.56 -4.42
CA ASP A 461 8.68 19.82 -5.85
C ASP A 461 10.06 19.29 -6.34
N SER A 462 11.09 19.35 -5.48
CA SER A 462 12.41 18.75 -5.70
C SER A 462 12.50 17.27 -5.32
N GLY A 463 11.38 16.66 -4.92
CA GLY A 463 11.30 15.30 -4.39
C GLY A 463 11.36 14.24 -5.47
N SER A 464 11.70 13.02 -5.06
CA SER A 464 11.82 11.86 -5.97
C SER A 464 11.32 10.57 -5.35
N ILE A 465 10.94 9.64 -6.23
CA ILE A 465 10.50 8.30 -5.87
C ILE A 465 11.27 7.24 -6.65
N PHE A 466 11.68 6.20 -5.94
CA PHE A 466 12.29 4.99 -6.45
C PHE A 466 11.31 3.83 -6.30
N VAL A 467 10.97 3.17 -7.40
CA VAL A 467 10.09 1.99 -7.41
C VAL A 467 10.86 0.80 -7.93
N ARG A 468 11.15 -0.16 -7.05
CA ARG A 468 11.79 -1.43 -7.42
C ARG A 468 10.76 -2.43 -7.95
N CYS A 469 11.14 -3.20 -8.96
CA CYS A 469 10.33 -4.27 -9.52
C CYS A 469 11.19 -5.36 -10.16
N ASP A 470 10.62 -6.56 -10.24
CA ASP A 470 11.19 -7.66 -11.00
C ASP A 470 10.80 -7.59 -12.49
N TYR A 471 11.31 -8.53 -13.28
CA TYR A 471 11.05 -8.63 -14.71
C TYR A 471 9.58 -8.92 -15.07
N ASN A 472 8.74 -9.36 -14.12
CA ASN A 472 7.34 -9.68 -14.39
C ASN A 472 6.46 -8.42 -14.42
N GLY A 473 6.78 -7.43 -13.59
CA GLY A 473 5.96 -6.23 -13.41
C GLY A 473 6.53 -4.92 -13.97
N ASN A 474 7.80 -4.89 -14.41
CA ASN A 474 8.48 -3.64 -14.75
C ASN A 474 7.76 -2.80 -15.83
N TRP A 475 7.21 -3.43 -16.87
CA TRP A 475 6.49 -2.76 -17.95
C TRP A 475 5.19 -2.10 -17.47
N ILE A 476 4.51 -2.70 -16.47
CA ILE A 476 3.32 -2.13 -15.83
C ILE A 476 3.71 -0.92 -14.99
N VAL A 477 4.75 -1.04 -14.16
CA VAL A 477 5.23 0.04 -13.28
C VAL A 477 5.60 1.26 -14.11
N ARG A 478 6.34 1.08 -15.21
CA ARG A 478 6.73 2.19 -16.09
C ARG A 478 5.52 2.93 -16.64
N GLY A 479 4.49 2.21 -17.10
CA GLY A 479 3.24 2.79 -17.61
C GLY A 479 2.47 3.57 -16.55
N VAL A 480 2.21 2.94 -15.39
CA VAL A 480 1.50 3.58 -14.27
C VAL A 480 2.23 4.83 -13.76
N MET A 481 3.56 4.76 -13.64
CA MET A 481 4.36 5.90 -13.20
C MET A 481 4.36 7.04 -14.23
N ASN A 482 4.34 6.74 -15.54
CA ASN A 482 4.23 7.76 -16.58
C ASN A 482 2.88 8.49 -16.53
N GLU A 483 1.79 7.79 -16.22
CA GLU A 483 0.46 8.40 -16.05
C GLU A 483 0.43 9.34 -14.84
N ILE A 484 1.03 8.93 -13.72
CA ILE A 484 0.96 9.67 -12.44
C ILE A 484 1.97 10.82 -12.37
N PHE A 485 3.21 10.58 -12.77
CA PHE A 485 4.31 11.55 -12.67
C PHE A 485 4.55 12.30 -13.97
N GLU A 486 3.88 11.96 -15.06
CA GLU A 486 4.14 12.41 -16.43
C GLU A 486 5.47 11.89 -16.99
N ALA A 487 5.46 11.45 -18.26
CA ALA A 487 6.62 10.82 -18.89
C ALA A 487 7.89 11.71 -18.90
N LYS A 488 7.73 13.03 -18.96
CA LYS A 488 8.82 14.02 -18.93
C LYS A 488 9.58 14.05 -17.60
N ASN A 489 8.97 13.55 -16.52
CA ASN A 489 9.57 13.55 -15.19
C ASN A 489 10.30 12.24 -14.82
N PHE A 490 10.34 11.30 -15.76
CA PHE A 490 11.24 10.17 -15.69
C PHE A 490 12.70 10.64 -15.64
N ARG A 491 13.51 10.00 -14.80
CA ARG A 491 14.94 10.31 -14.67
C ARG A 491 15.79 9.15 -15.12
N ASN A 492 15.61 7.97 -14.52
CA ASN A 492 16.44 6.82 -14.82
C ASN A 492 15.67 5.51 -14.64
N GLU A 493 16.02 4.53 -15.49
CA GLU A 493 15.80 3.12 -15.24
C GLU A 493 17.13 2.55 -14.78
N ILE A 494 17.18 2.08 -13.54
CA ILE A 494 18.39 1.64 -12.84
C ILE A 494 18.33 0.13 -12.67
N THR A 495 19.43 -0.55 -12.95
CA THR A 495 19.52 -2.01 -12.82
C THR A 495 20.34 -2.39 -11.59
N VAL A 496 19.80 -3.26 -10.73
CA VAL A 496 20.47 -3.76 -9.52
C VAL A 496 20.59 -5.28 -9.55
N ARG A 497 21.67 -5.80 -8.96
CA ARG A 497 21.97 -7.24 -8.96
C ARG A 497 21.18 -8.01 -7.90
N ARG A 498 20.60 -9.15 -8.30
CA ARG A 498 19.98 -10.14 -7.40
C ARG A 498 21.03 -11.13 -6.86
N PHE A 499 20.68 -11.89 -5.83
CA PHE A 499 21.51 -13.02 -5.42
C PHE A 499 21.65 -14.04 -6.53
N LYS A 500 22.88 -14.55 -6.73
CA LYS A 500 23.16 -15.58 -7.74
C LYS A 500 22.59 -16.91 -7.26
N LYS A 501 21.59 -17.46 -7.96
CA LYS A 501 21.15 -18.84 -7.75
C LYS A 501 22.23 -19.79 -8.28
N ASN A 502 22.67 -20.74 -7.45
CA ASN A 502 23.56 -21.82 -7.87
C ASN A 502 22.75 -22.88 -8.62
N VAL A 503 22.59 -22.72 -9.93
CA VAL A 503 21.90 -23.72 -10.77
C VAL A 503 22.90 -24.82 -11.13
N MET A 504 22.66 -26.03 -10.63
CA MET A 504 23.44 -27.24 -10.93
C MET A 504 22.72 -28.18 -11.91
N GLU A 505 21.63 -27.73 -12.53
CA GLU A 505 20.88 -28.53 -13.49
C GLU A 505 21.57 -28.59 -14.85
N ASN A 506 21.72 -29.81 -15.39
CA ASN A 506 22.38 -30.04 -16.68
C ASN A 506 21.53 -29.62 -17.90
N ASN A 507 20.25 -29.28 -17.71
CA ASN A 507 19.30 -29.04 -18.80
C ASN A 507 18.58 -27.68 -18.64
N VAL A 508 19.33 -26.59 -18.85
CA VAL A 508 18.86 -25.20 -18.64
C VAL A 508 17.91 -24.77 -19.77
N LYS A 509 16.60 -24.71 -19.48
CA LYS A 509 15.57 -24.22 -20.43
C LYS A 509 15.40 -22.70 -20.43
N LYS A 510 15.82 -22.01 -19.37
CA LYS A 510 15.71 -20.56 -19.18
C LYS A 510 16.92 -20.08 -18.38
N LEU A 511 17.47 -18.91 -18.75
CA LEU A 511 18.55 -18.30 -17.98
C LEU A 511 18.05 -17.81 -16.60
N PRO A 512 18.83 -17.98 -15.52
CA PRO A 512 18.46 -17.47 -14.21
C PRO A 512 18.36 -15.94 -14.20
N GLU A 513 17.37 -15.40 -13.50
CA GLU A 513 17.16 -13.96 -13.40
C GLU A 513 18.16 -13.34 -12.42
N GLY A 514 19.10 -12.57 -12.97
CA GLY A 514 20.19 -11.97 -12.19
C GLY A 514 19.95 -10.52 -11.77
N LEU A 515 18.91 -9.86 -12.27
CA LEU A 515 18.74 -8.41 -12.19
C LEU A 515 17.31 -8.02 -11.82
N ASP A 516 17.20 -6.93 -11.05
CA ASP A 516 15.95 -6.21 -10.79
C ASP A 516 16.04 -4.79 -11.38
N THR A 517 14.88 -4.19 -11.64
CA THR A 517 14.77 -2.83 -12.19
C THR A 517 14.27 -1.88 -11.11
N ILE A 518 14.83 -0.67 -11.06
CA ILE A 518 14.40 0.42 -10.20
C ILE A 518 14.11 1.63 -11.09
N PHE A 519 12.86 2.10 -11.08
CA PHE A 519 12.48 3.33 -11.78
C PHE A 519 12.60 4.53 -10.87
N LEU A 520 13.30 5.57 -11.34
CA LEU A 520 13.42 6.86 -10.67
C LEU A 520 12.58 7.91 -11.40
N TYR A 521 11.65 8.51 -10.68
CA TYR A 521 10.88 9.67 -11.12
C TYR A 521 11.05 10.83 -10.15
N ALA A 522 10.98 12.03 -10.69
CA ALA A 522 10.87 13.27 -9.93
C ALA A 522 9.44 13.81 -9.98
N VAL A 523 9.11 14.76 -9.09
CA VAL A 523 7.86 15.53 -9.21
C VAL A 523 7.93 16.50 -10.39
N SER A 524 9.04 17.21 -10.55
CA SER A 524 9.21 18.21 -11.60
C SER A 524 10.66 18.31 -12.09
N SER A 525 10.95 19.37 -12.86
CA SER A 525 12.31 19.74 -13.28
C SER A 525 13.15 20.37 -12.16
N ALA A 526 12.58 20.66 -10.99
CA ALA A 526 13.32 21.18 -9.84
C ALA A 526 14.23 20.12 -9.18
N PHE A 527 14.04 18.85 -9.52
CA PHE A 527 14.85 17.75 -9.01
C PHE A 527 16.33 17.85 -9.46
N SER A 528 17.21 17.63 -8.50
CA SER A 528 18.64 17.41 -8.72
C SER A 528 19.16 16.34 -7.77
N PHE A 529 20.10 15.52 -8.24
CA PHE A 529 20.83 14.63 -7.34
C PHE A 529 21.66 15.43 -6.32
N VAL A 530 21.70 14.95 -5.09
CA VAL A 530 22.43 15.56 -3.96
C VAL A 530 23.87 15.05 -3.91
N ASN A 531 24.06 13.74 -3.76
CA ASN A 531 25.38 13.11 -3.72
C ASN A 531 25.42 11.85 -4.62
N PRO A 532 25.40 12.01 -5.96
CA PRO A 532 25.33 10.88 -6.90
C PRO A 532 26.70 10.26 -7.17
N TYR A 533 27.52 10.01 -6.14
CA TYR A 533 28.88 9.51 -6.32
C TYR A 533 29.08 8.17 -5.62
N LYS A 534 29.84 7.28 -6.26
CA LYS A 534 30.39 6.07 -5.64
C LYS A 534 31.91 6.10 -5.63
N LEU A 535 32.53 5.35 -4.73
CA LEU A 535 33.96 5.10 -4.78
C LEU A 535 34.28 4.17 -5.95
N ARG A 536 35.35 4.47 -6.68
CA ARG A 536 35.84 3.60 -7.74
C ARG A 536 36.45 2.34 -7.13
N SER A 537 36.27 1.20 -7.79
CA SER A 537 36.98 -0.03 -7.42
C SER A 537 38.49 0.11 -7.54
N GLU A 538 38.95 0.92 -8.51
CA GLU A 538 40.35 1.27 -8.72
C GLU A 538 40.50 2.79 -8.88
N LYS A 539 41.47 3.38 -8.17
CA LYS A 539 41.80 4.80 -8.30
C LYS A 539 42.16 5.09 -9.76
N ARG A 540 41.47 6.05 -10.39
CA ARG A 540 41.86 6.50 -11.72
C ARG A 540 43.19 7.22 -11.61
N GLN A 541 44.22 6.74 -12.30
CA GLN A 541 45.44 7.51 -12.47
C GLN A 541 45.20 8.64 -13.47
N GLY A 542 45.85 9.78 -13.26
CA GLY A 542 45.77 10.89 -14.21
C GLY A 542 46.41 10.53 -15.54
N PHE A 543 45.80 10.95 -16.65
CA PHE A 543 46.32 10.65 -17.99
C PHE A 543 45.96 11.73 -19.02
N TRP A 544 46.72 11.77 -20.12
CA TRP A 544 46.47 12.66 -21.25
C TRP A 544 45.48 12.02 -22.24
N ARG A 545 44.34 12.68 -22.49
CA ARG A 545 43.30 12.21 -23.41
C ARG A 545 43.21 13.08 -24.66
N HIS A 546 42.95 12.46 -25.80
CA HIS A 546 42.69 13.16 -27.07
C HIS A 546 41.46 14.07 -26.98
N MET A 547 41.55 15.25 -27.58
CA MET A 547 40.46 16.24 -27.52
C MET A 547 39.42 16.09 -28.64
N GLY A 548 39.71 15.30 -29.69
CA GLY A 548 38.90 15.18 -30.91
C GLY A 548 37.96 13.98 -30.98
N ASP A 549 37.57 13.40 -29.85
CA ASP A 549 36.81 12.14 -29.83
C ASP A 549 35.28 12.34 -29.83
N SER A 550 34.80 13.58 -29.62
CA SER A 550 33.38 13.92 -29.51
C SER A 550 32.68 13.95 -30.88
N SER A 551 31.54 13.27 -30.99
CA SER A 551 30.78 13.10 -32.24
C SER A 551 30.01 14.36 -32.66
N GLY A 552 29.95 14.63 -33.97
CA GLY A 552 29.32 15.80 -34.59
C GLY A 552 30.36 16.70 -35.26
N GLN A 553 30.06 17.42 -36.35
CA GLN A 553 31.09 18.19 -37.07
C GLN A 553 31.33 19.56 -36.42
N GLY A 554 32.55 19.79 -35.90
CA GLY A 554 32.94 21.04 -35.27
C GLY A 554 33.70 22.01 -36.18
N THR A 555 33.83 23.25 -35.72
CA THR A 555 34.67 24.28 -36.36
C THR A 555 36.13 24.18 -35.88
N PRO A 556 37.09 24.71 -36.64
CA PRO A 556 38.47 24.85 -36.19
C PRO A 556 38.57 25.66 -34.88
N LYS A 557 39.56 25.33 -34.05
CA LYS A 557 39.92 26.03 -32.80
C LYS A 557 41.42 26.31 -32.77
N VAL A 558 41.83 27.25 -31.93
CA VAL A 558 43.22 27.66 -31.79
C VAL A 558 43.86 26.94 -30.60
N PHE A 559 45.00 26.29 -30.84
CA PHE A 559 45.81 25.62 -29.83
C PHE A 559 47.24 26.12 -29.94
N PHE A 560 47.77 26.77 -28.89
CA PHE A 560 49.11 27.35 -28.91
C PHE A 560 49.38 28.22 -30.17
N GLY A 561 48.39 29.01 -30.59
CA GLY A 561 48.45 29.85 -31.80
C GLY A 561 48.21 29.13 -33.13
N LYS A 562 48.04 27.80 -33.14
CA LYS A 562 47.76 27.01 -34.35
C LYS A 562 46.27 26.73 -34.51
N HIS A 563 45.71 27.01 -35.68
CA HIS A 563 44.36 26.60 -36.04
C HIS A 563 44.33 25.10 -36.37
N LEU A 564 43.54 24.32 -35.62
CA LEU A 564 43.32 22.89 -35.85
C LEU A 564 41.85 22.60 -36.08
N SER A 565 41.55 21.92 -37.18
CA SER A 565 40.23 21.36 -37.46
C SER A 565 40.06 20.03 -36.71
N PRO A 566 38.87 19.75 -36.15
CA PRO A 566 38.61 18.44 -35.58
C PRO A 566 38.56 17.38 -36.70
N PRO A 567 38.73 16.09 -36.38
CA PRO A 567 38.55 15.01 -37.35
C PRO A 567 37.17 15.04 -38.01
N GLU A 568 37.03 14.41 -39.17
CA GLU A 568 35.75 14.33 -39.88
C GLU A 568 34.68 13.64 -39.01
N GLY A 569 33.49 14.25 -38.93
CA GLY A 569 32.40 13.80 -38.06
C GLY A 569 32.65 14.05 -36.56
N LYS A 570 33.67 14.82 -36.20
CA LYS A 570 34.05 15.14 -34.82
C LYS A 570 34.14 16.65 -34.54
N HIS A 571 34.00 17.00 -33.27
CA HIS A 571 34.17 18.37 -32.76
C HIS A 571 35.12 18.39 -31.56
N TRP A 572 35.71 19.55 -31.29
CA TRP A 572 36.52 19.74 -30.10
C TRP A 572 35.66 19.75 -28.85
N LYS A 573 36.10 19.04 -27.80
CA LYS A 573 35.35 18.87 -26.54
C LYS A 573 35.06 20.18 -25.79
N PHE A 574 35.97 21.16 -25.87
CA PHE A 574 35.91 22.38 -25.05
C PHE A 574 35.75 23.64 -25.90
N SER A 575 35.18 24.71 -25.32
CA SER A 575 35.12 26.04 -25.92
C SER A 575 36.52 26.65 -26.07
N GLN A 576 36.67 27.69 -26.90
CA GLN A 576 37.97 28.34 -27.11
C GLN A 576 38.49 28.94 -25.79
N GLU A 577 37.64 29.63 -25.03
CA GLU A 577 37.96 30.18 -23.72
C GLU A 577 38.50 29.12 -22.75
N ARG A 578 37.86 27.94 -22.73
CA ARG A 578 38.30 26.84 -21.87
C ARG A 578 39.61 26.22 -22.36
N ILE A 579 39.82 26.13 -23.68
CA ILE A 579 41.09 25.67 -24.25
C ILE A 579 42.23 26.61 -23.82
N ASP A 580 42.04 27.92 -23.94
CA ASP A 580 43.04 28.93 -23.58
C ASP A 580 43.36 28.88 -22.08
N GLN A 581 42.32 28.74 -21.24
CA GLN A 581 42.48 28.51 -19.81
C GLN A 581 43.30 27.25 -19.52
N MET A 582 42.96 26.12 -20.14
CA MET A 582 43.66 24.85 -19.89
C MET A 582 45.12 24.88 -20.37
N ILE A 583 45.43 25.62 -21.43
CA ILE A 583 46.82 25.90 -21.86
C ILE A 583 47.54 26.66 -20.75
N SER A 584 46.96 27.74 -20.21
CA SER A 584 47.59 28.54 -19.15
C SER A 584 47.84 27.74 -17.85
N GLU A 585 46.90 26.87 -17.49
CA GLU A 585 47.00 25.98 -16.33
C GLU A 585 48.05 24.86 -16.58
N GLY A 586 48.38 24.55 -17.83
CA GLY A 586 49.26 23.43 -18.19
C GLY A 586 48.53 22.09 -18.22
N LYS A 587 47.20 22.12 -18.34
CA LYS A 587 46.32 20.95 -18.47
C LYS A 587 46.00 20.61 -19.93
N LEU A 588 46.69 21.23 -20.89
CA LEU A 588 46.57 20.98 -22.32
C LEU A 588 47.96 20.97 -22.95
N ILE A 589 48.21 19.97 -23.80
CA ILE A 589 49.44 19.83 -24.59
C ILE A 589 49.10 19.55 -26.05
N LEU A 590 50.07 19.80 -26.93
CA LEU A 590 50.09 19.25 -28.29
C LEU A 590 51.12 18.13 -28.34
N GLU A 591 50.73 16.97 -28.87
CA GLU A 591 51.65 15.87 -29.14
C GLU A 591 51.88 15.73 -30.64
N CYS A 592 53.13 15.71 -31.08
CA CYS A 592 53.46 15.49 -32.48
C CYS A 592 53.05 14.07 -32.90
N ARG A 593 52.20 13.96 -33.93
CA ARG A 593 51.74 12.66 -34.45
C ARG A 593 52.87 11.77 -34.96
N ASN A 594 53.96 12.35 -35.46
CA ASN A 594 55.04 11.60 -36.13
C ASN A 594 56.07 11.02 -35.14
N CYS A 595 56.47 11.78 -34.11
CA CYS A 595 57.55 11.37 -33.20
C CYS A 595 57.19 11.42 -31.71
N GLY A 596 55.95 11.77 -31.35
CA GLY A 596 55.49 11.83 -29.95
C GLY A 596 56.01 13.04 -29.16
N TYR A 597 56.66 14.01 -29.80
CA TYR A 597 57.13 15.22 -29.12
C TYR A 597 55.97 15.95 -28.43
N ILE A 598 56.11 16.19 -27.11
CA ILE A 598 55.13 16.91 -26.30
C ILE A 598 55.46 18.40 -26.28
N HIS A 599 54.49 19.23 -26.64
CA HIS A 599 54.55 20.70 -26.56
C HIS A 599 53.55 21.20 -25.51
N ASP A 600 54.07 21.86 -24.49
CA ASP A 600 53.36 22.35 -23.31
C ASP A 600 53.47 23.88 -23.20
N LYS A 601 52.87 24.45 -22.15
CA LYS A 601 52.83 25.90 -21.90
C LYS A 601 54.19 26.59 -21.82
N THR A 602 55.25 25.88 -21.47
CA THR A 602 56.60 26.47 -21.33
C THR A 602 57.28 26.72 -22.68
N LYS A 603 56.73 26.16 -23.76
CA LYS A 603 57.34 26.14 -25.09
C LYS A 603 56.77 27.17 -26.06
N GLY A 604 55.86 28.02 -25.59
CA GLY A 604 55.28 29.11 -26.37
C GLY A 604 54.36 28.63 -27.50
N LEU A 605 54.32 29.38 -28.61
CA LEU A 605 53.48 29.08 -29.77
C LEU A 605 54.02 27.87 -30.56
N TRP A 606 53.11 27.09 -31.14
CA TRP A 606 53.46 25.96 -31.99
C TRP A 606 53.89 26.44 -33.38
N ASN A 607 55.15 26.18 -33.74
CA ASN A 607 55.75 26.54 -35.04
C ASN A 607 56.29 25.30 -35.78
N GLY A 608 55.60 24.15 -35.65
CA GLY A 608 56.06 22.85 -36.15
C GLY A 608 56.88 22.08 -35.11
N CYS A 609 56.96 20.75 -35.28
CA CYS A 609 57.66 19.89 -34.34
C CYS A 609 59.19 20.12 -34.43
N PRO A 610 59.87 20.51 -33.34
CA PRO A 610 61.30 20.79 -33.36
C PRO A 610 62.16 19.54 -33.54
N GLN A 611 61.61 18.33 -33.34
CA GLN A 611 62.36 17.07 -33.45
C GLN A 611 62.34 16.46 -34.85
N CYS A 612 61.21 16.53 -35.55
CA CYS A 612 61.05 15.86 -36.85
C CYS A 612 60.50 16.77 -37.96
N GLY A 613 60.27 18.06 -37.69
CA GLY A 613 59.74 19.02 -38.65
C GLY A 613 58.25 18.84 -39.00
N SER A 614 57.56 17.84 -38.44
CA SER A 614 56.13 17.61 -38.69
C SER A 614 55.25 18.71 -38.09
N ASP A 615 54.30 19.23 -38.88
CA ASP A 615 53.32 20.23 -38.45
C ASP A 615 51.91 19.64 -38.22
N VAL A 616 51.85 18.39 -37.77
CA VAL A 616 50.59 17.68 -37.48
C VAL A 616 50.49 17.38 -35.97
N PRO A 617 50.25 18.39 -35.12
CA PRO A 617 50.06 18.18 -33.69
C PRO A 617 48.68 17.61 -33.38
N VAL A 618 48.58 16.85 -32.30
CA VAL A 618 47.33 16.32 -31.76
C VAL A 618 47.09 16.91 -30.37
N PRO A 619 46.01 17.68 -30.15
CA PRO A 619 45.71 18.24 -28.85
C PRO A 619 45.25 17.16 -27.88
N LYS A 620 45.89 17.15 -26.70
CA LYS A 620 45.54 16.32 -25.55
C LYS A 620 45.30 17.18 -24.32
N TYR A 621 44.37 16.74 -23.48
CA TYR A 621 44.10 17.39 -22.19
C TYR A 621 44.32 16.43 -21.02
N TRP A 622 44.70 16.98 -19.88
CA TRP A 622 44.93 16.22 -18.67
C TRP A 622 43.61 15.87 -18.02
N VAL A 623 43.40 14.58 -17.76
CA VAL A 623 42.31 14.06 -16.93
C VAL A 623 42.90 13.81 -15.55
N GLU A 624 42.36 14.49 -14.54
CA GLU A 624 42.84 14.38 -13.17
C GLU A 624 42.60 12.99 -12.57
N GLU A 625 43.44 12.64 -11.59
CA GLU A 625 43.20 11.47 -10.76
C GLU A 625 41.91 11.66 -9.95
N GLU A 626 41.11 10.60 -9.85
CA GLU A 626 39.81 10.69 -9.21
C GLU A 626 39.49 9.35 -8.54
N ILE A 627 39.03 9.43 -7.29
CA ILE A 627 38.66 8.27 -6.47
C ILE A 627 37.15 8.06 -6.42
N LYS A 628 36.37 9.05 -6.84
CA LYS A 628 34.91 8.98 -6.94
C LYS A 628 34.47 8.95 -8.40
N GLU A 629 33.33 8.35 -8.68
CA GLU A 629 32.70 8.48 -9.98
C GLU A 629 31.21 8.70 -9.83
N VAL A 630 30.64 9.41 -10.80
CA VAL A 630 29.20 9.67 -10.84
C VAL A 630 28.48 8.33 -11.04
N LEU A 631 27.42 8.12 -10.28
CA LEU A 631 26.52 6.98 -10.43
C LEU A 631 25.84 7.06 -11.80
N ASP A 632 25.93 5.97 -12.56
CA ASP A 632 25.10 5.74 -13.74
C ASP A 632 23.90 4.84 -13.38
N SER A 633 23.16 4.36 -14.38
CA SER A 633 22.05 3.43 -14.20
C SER A 633 22.48 1.98 -13.90
N ASN A 634 23.77 1.67 -13.87
CA ASN A 634 24.28 0.32 -13.61
C ASN A 634 24.74 0.17 -12.17
N TRP A 635 23.85 -0.33 -11.31
CA TRP A 635 24.11 -0.58 -9.88
C TRP A 635 24.37 -2.07 -9.60
N THR A 636 24.91 -2.80 -10.57
CA THR A 636 25.21 -4.24 -10.42
C THR A 636 26.45 -4.53 -9.58
N ASP A 637 27.17 -3.48 -9.17
CA ASP A 637 28.28 -3.53 -8.21
C ASP A 637 27.81 -3.85 -6.78
N ILE A 638 26.53 -3.66 -6.48
CA ILE A 638 25.92 -3.97 -5.18
C ILE A 638 24.80 -5.00 -5.32
N TYR A 639 24.57 -5.79 -4.27
CA TYR A 639 23.42 -6.67 -4.17
C TYR A 639 22.19 -5.89 -3.72
N GLY A 640 21.03 -6.16 -4.32
CA GLY A 640 19.76 -5.56 -3.92
C GLY A 640 19.12 -6.20 -2.68
N TYR A 641 19.53 -7.39 -2.26
CA TYR A 641 18.96 -8.09 -1.11
C TYR A 641 20.04 -8.43 -0.05
N SER A 642 19.59 -8.62 1.19
CA SER A 642 20.35 -9.17 2.33
C SER A 642 19.53 -10.28 3.02
N THR A 643 20.12 -10.95 4.02
CA THR A 643 19.44 -12.01 4.80
C THR A 643 19.71 -11.86 6.31
N SER A 644 20.10 -10.66 6.76
CA SER A 644 20.59 -10.42 8.11
C SER A 644 19.51 -10.55 9.18
N TRP A 645 18.25 -10.27 8.83
CA TRP A 645 17.12 -10.26 9.76
C TRP A 645 16.18 -11.47 9.59
N GLY A 646 16.59 -12.48 8.81
CA GLY A 646 15.77 -13.67 8.56
C GLY A 646 14.47 -13.39 7.79
N PHE A 647 14.40 -12.23 7.11
CA PHE A 647 13.26 -11.84 6.27
C PHE A 647 13.57 -12.18 4.80
N PRO A 648 12.73 -12.96 4.09
CA PRO A 648 13.07 -13.51 2.77
C PRO A 648 13.37 -12.49 1.68
N THR A 649 12.71 -11.33 1.71
CA THR A 649 12.83 -10.25 0.72
C THR A 649 13.42 -8.98 1.33
N GLU A 650 14.40 -9.14 2.22
CA GLU A 650 15.07 -8.01 2.87
C GLU A 650 15.91 -7.21 1.86
N ASN A 651 15.56 -5.94 1.64
CA ASN A 651 16.39 -5.01 0.89
C ASN A 651 17.74 -4.81 1.57
N SER A 652 18.82 -4.74 0.78
CA SER A 652 20.16 -4.51 1.33
C SER A 652 20.32 -3.06 1.82
N GLU A 653 21.02 -2.88 2.95
CA GLU A 653 21.25 -1.53 3.47
C GLU A 653 22.11 -0.67 2.53
N ILE A 654 23.04 -1.29 1.78
CA ILE A 654 23.91 -0.55 0.85
C ILE A 654 23.15 0.00 -0.36
N LEU A 655 22.12 -0.70 -0.83
CA LEU A 655 21.21 -0.19 -1.86
C LEU A 655 20.47 1.04 -1.35
N LEU A 656 19.87 0.93 -0.18
CA LEU A 656 19.09 2.02 0.42
C LEU A 656 19.96 3.21 0.78
N LYS A 657 21.22 2.99 1.19
CA LYS A 657 22.20 4.06 1.40
C LYS A 657 22.40 4.87 0.11
N ARG A 658 22.63 4.17 -1.01
CA ARG A 658 22.82 4.80 -2.32
C ARG A 658 21.59 5.59 -2.77
N VAL A 659 20.39 5.04 -2.58
CA VAL A 659 19.12 5.73 -2.87
C VAL A 659 19.00 7.02 -2.06
N ILE A 660 19.15 6.93 -0.74
CA ILE A 660 18.91 8.03 0.18
C ILE A 660 19.96 9.14 0.02
N GLU A 661 21.25 8.79 -0.06
CA GLU A 661 22.32 9.80 -0.21
C GLU A 661 22.28 10.49 -1.57
N SER A 662 21.88 9.79 -2.64
CA SER A 662 21.83 10.40 -3.97
C SER A 662 20.72 11.45 -4.10
N THR A 663 19.70 11.46 -3.24
CA THR A 663 18.50 12.30 -3.42
C THR A 663 18.05 13.10 -2.20
N SER A 664 18.72 12.97 -1.05
CA SER A 664 18.36 13.68 0.19
C SER A 664 19.57 14.17 0.98
N ASN A 665 19.37 15.19 1.81
CA ASN A 665 20.32 15.69 2.81
C ASN A 665 20.00 15.19 4.22
N GLU A 666 20.87 15.46 5.18
CA GLU A 666 20.56 15.23 6.60
C GLU A 666 19.35 16.09 7.02
N GLY A 667 18.49 15.54 7.88
CA GLY A 667 17.24 16.16 8.30
C GLY A 667 16.08 16.07 7.29
N ASP A 668 16.34 15.71 6.02
CA ASP A 668 15.26 15.47 5.06
C ASP A 668 14.39 14.27 5.47
N LEU A 669 13.14 14.30 5.01
CA LEU A 669 12.14 13.26 5.27
C LEU A 669 12.17 12.18 4.18
N VAL A 670 12.41 10.94 4.59
CA VAL A 670 12.38 9.74 3.74
C VAL A 670 11.13 8.92 4.08
N MET A 671 10.46 8.37 3.07
CA MET A 671 9.25 7.56 3.30
C MET A 671 9.32 6.21 2.58
N ASP A 672 8.81 5.18 3.24
CA ASP A 672 8.57 3.86 2.67
C ASP A 672 7.24 3.30 3.17
N PHE A 673 6.30 3.12 2.23
CA PHE A 673 4.97 2.58 2.50
C PHE A 673 4.79 1.12 2.02
N PHE A 674 5.88 0.48 1.61
CA PHE A 674 6.00 -0.97 1.41
C PHE A 674 7.20 -1.47 2.23
N LEU A 675 7.16 -1.18 3.54
CA LEU A 675 8.33 -1.15 4.40
C LEU A 675 9.03 -2.51 4.56
N GLY A 676 8.29 -3.62 4.49
CA GLY A 676 8.85 -4.97 4.56
C GLY A 676 9.68 -5.16 5.82
N SER A 677 10.96 -5.46 5.70
CA SER A 677 11.87 -5.67 6.85
C SER A 677 12.33 -4.40 7.58
N GLY A 678 11.88 -3.21 7.16
CA GLY A 678 12.30 -1.94 7.78
C GLY A 678 13.68 -1.44 7.37
N THR A 679 14.26 -1.94 6.28
CA THR A 679 15.60 -1.52 5.82
C THR A 679 15.66 -0.01 5.56
N THR A 680 14.65 0.55 4.89
CA THR A 680 14.63 1.96 4.50
C THR A 680 14.73 2.90 5.69
N ILE A 681 13.91 2.68 6.73
CA ILE A 681 13.91 3.53 7.92
C ILE A 681 15.16 3.33 8.77
N ALA A 682 15.70 2.10 8.84
CA ALA A 682 16.95 1.81 9.53
C ALA A 682 18.11 2.58 8.90
N VAL A 683 18.21 2.56 7.56
CA VAL A 683 19.24 3.29 6.81
C VAL A 683 19.04 4.81 6.91
N ALA A 684 17.81 5.30 6.74
CA ALA A 684 17.50 6.72 6.88
C ALA A 684 17.94 7.25 8.25
N HIS A 685 17.65 6.51 9.32
CA HIS A 685 18.05 6.88 10.67
C HIS A 685 19.59 6.88 10.87
N LYS A 686 20.29 5.83 10.42
CA LYS A 686 21.77 5.77 10.44
C LYS A 686 22.40 6.94 9.66
N LEU A 687 21.73 7.40 8.60
CA LEU A 687 22.15 8.55 7.80
C LEU A 687 21.61 9.89 8.31
N LYS A 688 20.97 9.97 9.48
CA LYS A 688 20.45 11.24 10.05
C LYS A 688 19.36 11.91 9.21
N ARG A 689 18.52 11.12 8.55
CA ARG A 689 17.26 11.57 7.92
C ARG A 689 16.10 11.29 8.86
N LYS A 690 15.05 12.10 8.77
CA LYS A 690 13.75 11.77 9.36
C LYS A 690 13.05 10.72 8.51
N TRP A 691 12.16 9.92 9.08
CA TRP A 691 11.52 8.86 8.32
C TRP A 691 10.05 8.58 8.67
N ILE A 692 9.29 8.11 7.67
CA ILE A 692 7.97 7.54 7.82
C ILE A 692 8.00 6.12 7.25
N GLY A 693 7.62 5.14 8.07
CA GLY A 693 7.48 3.74 7.66
C GLY A 693 6.04 3.28 7.83
N ILE A 694 5.47 2.60 6.84
CA ILE A 694 4.12 2.00 6.92
C ILE A 694 4.19 0.51 6.61
N GLU A 695 3.64 -0.31 7.49
CA GLU A 695 3.51 -1.76 7.31
C GLU A 695 2.25 -2.29 8.00
N MET A 696 1.49 -3.16 7.35
CA MET A 696 0.30 -3.77 7.96
C MET A 696 0.62 -5.07 8.71
N GLY A 697 1.56 -5.87 8.17
CA GLY A 697 1.78 -7.24 8.61
C GLY A 697 2.41 -7.38 9.99
N GLU A 698 2.29 -8.58 10.57
CA GLU A 698 2.82 -8.91 11.91
C GLU A 698 4.34 -8.75 12.06
N HIS A 699 5.07 -8.70 10.95
CA HIS A 699 6.49 -8.37 10.96
C HIS A 699 6.77 -6.92 11.36
N PHE A 700 5.75 -6.06 11.45
CA PHE A 700 5.79 -4.79 12.17
C PHE A 700 6.36 -4.97 13.60
N TYR A 701 5.74 -5.83 14.40
CA TYR A 701 6.15 -6.06 15.79
C TYR A 701 7.30 -7.04 15.94
N THR A 702 7.41 -8.02 15.03
CA THR A 702 8.37 -9.11 15.17
C THR A 702 9.70 -8.87 14.47
N VAL A 703 9.78 -7.91 13.53
CA VAL A 703 10.99 -7.60 12.77
C VAL A 703 11.32 -6.11 12.80
N ILE A 704 10.40 -5.25 12.35
CA ILE A 704 10.67 -3.82 12.12
C ILE A 704 10.93 -3.08 13.44
N LEU A 705 10.02 -3.21 14.41
CA LEU A 705 10.13 -2.55 15.71
C LEU A 705 11.38 -3.02 16.49
N PRO A 706 11.67 -4.33 16.58
CA PRO A 706 12.96 -4.85 17.06
C PRO A 706 14.17 -4.23 16.35
N ARG A 707 14.14 -4.16 15.01
CA ARG A 707 15.24 -3.63 14.21
C ARG A 707 15.54 -2.18 14.53
N ILE A 708 14.53 -1.31 14.53
CA ILE A 708 14.75 0.11 14.79
C ILE A 708 15.20 0.36 16.23
N LYS A 709 14.72 -0.43 17.21
CA LYS A 709 15.22 -0.37 18.60
C LYS A 709 16.71 -0.70 18.69
N LYS A 710 17.20 -1.73 17.96
CA LYS A 710 18.64 -2.02 17.89
C LYS A 710 19.43 -0.91 17.20
N VAL A 711 18.85 -0.27 16.18
CA VAL A 711 19.47 0.89 15.53
C VAL A 711 19.59 2.07 16.50
N LEU A 712 18.57 2.36 17.32
CA LEU A 712 18.72 3.37 18.37
C LEU A 712 19.85 3.02 19.34
N ALA A 713 19.95 1.74 19.72
CA ALA A 713 20.96 1.19 20.62
C ALA A 713 22.35 0.96 19.99
N TYR A 714 22.67 1.64 18.88
CA TYR A 714 23.92 1.49 18.13
C TYR A 714 24.15 0.08 17.53
N ASP A 715 23.37 -0.25 16.50
CA ASP A 715 23.61 -1.39 15.62
C ASP A 715 24.92 -1.25 14.81
N LYS A 716 25.89 -2.14 15.06
CA LYS A 716 27.21 -2.20 14.38
C LYS A 716 27.18 -2.99 13.05
N SER A 717 26.02 -3.44 12.59
CA SER A 717 25.86 -4.22 11.37
C SER A 717 25.56 -3.36 10.14
N GLY A 718 25.57 -3.99 8.95
CA GLY A 718 25.24 -3.34 7.69
C GLY A 718 26.12 -2.12 7.38
N ILE A 719 25.48 -1.01 7.00
CA ILE A 719 26.19 0.20 6.57
C ILE A 719 26.91 0.93 7.71
N SER A 720 26.64 0.59 8.97
CA SER A 720 27.36 1.15 10.13
C SER A 720 28.87 0.84 10.11
N LYS A 721 29.29 -0.12 9.27
CA LYS A 721 30.69 -0.48 9.06
C LYS A 721 31.39 0.44 8.05
N GLU A 722 30.64 1.11 7.19
CA GLU A 722 31.17 2.01 6.16
C GLU A 722 31.78 3.25 6.81
N GLN A 723 32.96 3.66 6.33
CA GLN A 723 33.73 4.71 6.98
C GLN A 723 33.02 6.07 6.98
N ASP A 724 32.32 6.40 5.88
CA ASP A 724 31.55 7.64 5.73
C ASP A 724 30.26 7.66 6.58
N VAL A 725 29.76 6.49 7.00
CA VAL A 725 28.62 6.37 7.91
C VAL A 725 29.07 6.47 9.37
N LYS A 726 30.24 5.93 9.72
CA LYS A 726 30.79 6.01 11.09
C LYS A 726 30.94 7.42 11.60
N ASP A 727 31.20 8.39 10.73
CA ASP A 727 31.30 9.79 11.12
C ASP A 727 29.93 10.33 11.61
N LYS A 728 28.82 9.77 11.11
CA LYS A 728 27.45 10.19 11.40
C LYS A 728 26.77 9.34 12.46
N TYR A 729 27.11 8.05 12.53
CA TYR A 729 26.45 7.06 13.37
C TYR A 729 27.46 6.08 13.96
N ASN A 730 27.74 6.27 15.26
CA ASN A 730 28.71 5.55 16.08
C ASN A 730 28.29 5.56 17.57
N GLU A 731 29.10 4.97 18.44
CA GLU A 731 28.85 4.90 19.89
C GLU A 731 28.74 6.25 20.62
N LYS A 732 29.06 7.37 19.96
CA LYS A 732 28.96 8.72 20.52
C LYS A 732 27.78 9.51 19.97
N ASN A 733 27.22 9.15 18.82
CA ASN A 733 26.15 9.91 18.16
C ASN A 733 25.00 9.03 17.62
N ALA A 734 24.85 7.80 18.09
CA ALA A 734 23.64 6.99 17.90
C ALA A 734 22.46 7.55 18.72
N GLY A 735 21.46 6.71 19.02
CA GLY A 735 20.25 7.10 19.73
C GLY A 735 19.23 7.82 18.86
N GLY A 736 18.09 8.12 19.46
CA GLY A 736 16.97 8.73 18.75
C GLY A 736 15.65 8.69 19.50
N PHE A 737 14.62 9.20 18.84
CA PHE A 737 13.27 9.30 19.35
C PHE A 737 12.28 9.08 18.20
N PHE A 738 11.44 8.06 18.27
CA PHE A 738 10.40 7.85 17.27
C PHE A 738 9.07 7.45 17.94
N LYS A 739 7.98 7.62 17.20
CA LYS A 739 6.66 7.15 17.62
C LYS A 739 6.17 6.02 16.73
N TYR A 740 5.35 5.14 17.29
CA TYR A 740 4.66 4.13 16.53
C TYR A 740 3.21 3.98 16.98
N TYR A 741 2.31 3.66 16.06
CA TYR A 741 0.89 3.50 16.34
C TYR A 741 0.21 2.64 15.29
N GLU A 742 -1.01 2.17 15.60
CA GLU A 742 -1.88 1.47 14.66
C GLU A 742 -2.96 2.43 14.15
N LEU A 743 -3.48 2.21 12.95
CA LEU A 743 -4.68 2.91 12.47
C LEU A 743 -5.89 1.99 12.50
N GLU A 744 -7.06 2.60 12.67
CA GLU A 744 -8.35 1.97 12.39
C GLU A 744 -8.37 1.40 10.96
N GLN A 745 -8.72 0.12 10.84
CA GLN A 745 -8.78 -0.56 9.56
C GLN A 745 -10.20 -0.51 8.98
N TYR A 746 -10.33 -0.74 7.68
CA TYR A 746 -11.64 -0.80 7.01
C TYR A 746 -12.66 -1.70 7.72
N GLU A 747 -12.24 -2.90 8.13
CA GLU A 747 -13.09 -3.86 8.86
C GLU A 747 -13.50 -3.37 10.25
N ASP A 748 -12.66 -2.59 10.93
CA ASP A 748 -13.01 -2.00 12.22
C ASP A 748 -14.20 -1.03 12.06
N VAL A 749 -14.17 -0.20 11.01
CA VAL A 749 -15.25 0.75 10.70
C VAL A 749 -16.55 0.02 10.40
N LEU A 750 -16.50 -0.92 9.45
CA LEU A 750 -17.68 -1.71 9.05
C LEU A 750 -18.33 -2.42 10.24
N ARG A 751 -17.52 -2.92 11.19
CA ARG A 751 -17.99 -3.64 12.37
C ARG A 751 -18.80 -2.75 13.31
N ASN A 752 -18.42 -1.49 13.41
CA ASN A 752 -19.05 -0.56 14.32
C ASN A 752 -20.15 0.29 13.68
N THR A 753 -20.31 0.24 12.35
CA THR A 753 -21.45 0.88 11.69
C THR A 753 -22.75 0.20 12.11
N LYS A 754 -23.74 1.00 12.54
CA LYS A 754 -25.09 0.52 12.84
C LYS A 754 -26.02 0.88 11.69
N TYR A 755 -26.78 -0.09 11.21
CA TYR A 755 -27.83 0.12 10.22
C TYR A 755 -29.16 -0.32 10.86
N GLU A 756 -30.16 0.54 10.84
CA GLU A 756 -31.52 0.17 11.27
C GLU A 756 -32.21 -0.64 10.17
N HIS A 757 -33.17 -1.48 10.54
CA HIS A 757 -33.97 -2.20 9.56
C HIS A 757 -34.66 -1.22 8.61
N ALA A 758 -34.58 -1.49 7.31
CA ALA A 758 -35.25 -0.71 6.29
C ALA A 758 -36.75 -0.63 6.60
N ASP A 759 -37.21 0.54 6.99
CA ASP A 759 -38.62 0.82 7.23
C ASP A 759 -39.38 0.64 5.91
N ILE A 760 -40.24 -0.38 5.83
CA ILE A 760 -40.96 -0.77 4.58
C ILE A 760 -41.84 0.36 4.00
N TYR A 761 -42.02 1.45 4.75
CA TYR A 761 -42.76 2.64 4.37
C TYR A 761 -41.86 3.82 3.99
N LEU A 762 -40.64 3.55 3.53
CA LEU A 762 -39.69 4.54 2.99
C LEU A 762 -40.39 5.53 2.02
N ARG A 763 -40.77 6.70 2.53
CA ARG A 763 -41.16 7.84 1.70
C ARG A 763 -39.88 8.56 1.26
N PRO A 764 -39.60 8.68 -0.05
CA PRO A 764 -38.48 9.47 -0.53
C PRO A 764 -38.54 10.91 -0.04
N SER A 765 -37.38 11.56 0.02
CA SER A 765 -37.32 13.00 0.24
C SER A 765 -37.99 13.74 -0.93
N ALA A 766 -38.50 14.95 -0.69
CA ALA A 766 -39.20 15.71 -1.73
C ALA A 766 -38.32 15.88 -2.98
N GLY A 767 -38.83 15.44 -4.14
CA GLY A 767 -38.12 15.51 -5.42
C GLY A 767 -37.15 14.36 -5.71
N LYS A 768 -37.09 13.34 -4.85
CA LYS A 768 -36.36 12.08 -5.10
C LYS A 768 -37.33 10.92 -5.23
N ASP A 769 -36.94 9.91 -5.99
CA ASP A 769 -37.60 8.60 -6.02
C ASP A 769 -36.86 7.57 -5.15
N GLU A 770 -37.51 6.44 -4.87
CA GLU A 770 -37.03 5.37 -4.00
C GLU A 770 -35.69 4.75 -4.46
N PHE A 771 -35.33 4.83 -5.74
CA PHE A 771 -34.07 4.31 -6.28
C PHE A 771 -32.92 5.34 -6.21
N SER A 772 -33.27 6.63 -6.13
CA SER A 772 -32.34 7.76 -6.02
C SER A 772 -32.15 8.29 -4.60
N GLU A 773 -33.01 7.88 -3.66
CA GLU A 773 -32.93 8.25 -2.24
C GLU A 773 -31.79 7.49 -1.54
N TYR A 774 -30.84 8.20 -0.93
CA TYR A 774 -29.68 7.59 -0.27
C TYR A 774 -30.08 6.80 0.97
N ILE A 775 -30.08 5.47 0.85
CA ILE A 775 -30.64 4.55 1.86
C ILE A 775 -29.91 4.61 3.20
N PHE A 776 -28.61 4.90 3.17
CA PHE A 776 -27.80 4.88 4.38
C PHE A 776 -28.03 6.12 5.24
N MET A 777 -28.65 7.21 4.76
CA MET A 777 -28.99 8.40 5.57
C MET A 777 -29.86 8.07 6.80
N ARG A 778 -30.56 6.93 6.79
CA ARG A 778 -31.50 6.52 7.85
C ARG A 778 -30.89 5.55 8.86
N ALA A 779 -29.63 5.22 8.71
CA ALA A 779 -28.90 4.59 9.80
C ALA A 779 -28.74 5.62 10.94
N PRO A 780 -28.84 5.23 12.23
CA PRO A 780 -28.28 5.99 13.32
C PRO A 780 -26.77 5.90 13.19
N LYS A 781 -26.24 6.69 12.27
CA LYS A 781 -24.88 6.60 11.79
C LYS A 781 -23.96 7.05 12.90
N PHE A 782 -23.38 6.10 13.64
CA PHE A 782 -22.37 6.26 14.70
C PHE A 782 -22.67 7.24 15.86
N VAL A 783 -23.67 8.10 15.75
CA VAL A 783 -23.86 9.34 16.53
C VAL A 783 -24.61 9.06 17.84
N GLU A 784 -25.54 8.11 17.87
CA GLU A 784 -26.47 7.96 19.00
C GLU A 784 -25.83 7.49 20.32
N ASP A 785 -24.74 6.72 20.26
CA ASP A 785 -24.06 6.23 21.49
C ASP A 785 -22.86 7.08 21.92
N VAL A 786 -22.37 7.91 21.01
CA VAL A 786 -21.00 8.46 21.01
C VAL A 786 -21.03 9.95 21.21
N VAL A 787 -22.00 10.64 20.60
CA VAL A 787 -22.12 12.09 20.63
C VAL A 787 -23.39 12.44 21.42
N LYS A 788 -23.22 13.00 22.62
CA LYS A 788 -24.33 13.52 23.42
C LYS A 788 -24.36 15.04 23.35
N LYS A 789 -25.53 15.60 23.03
CA LYS A 789 -25.74 17.04 23.11
C LYS A 789 -26.07 17.42 24.55
N GLU A 790 -25.21 18.20 25.19
CA GLU A 790 -25.41 18.77 26.53
C GLU A 790 -25.23 20.29 26.44
N ASN A 791 -26.24 21.08 26.82
CA ASN A 791 -26.16 22.56 26.88
C ASN A 791 -25.62 23.26 25.61
N ASN A 792 -26.01 22.82 24.41
CA ASN A 792 -25.51 23.27 23.10
C ASN A 792 -24.05 22.91 22.75
N GLU A 793 -23.36 22.15 23.60
CA GLU A 793 -22.08 21.53 23.30
C GLU A 793 -22.28 20.03 23.02
N PHE A 794 -21.40 19.44 22.23
CA PHE A 794 -21.41 18.01 21.93
C PHE A 794 -20.29 17.34 22.72
N LYS A 795 -20.65 16.39 23.58
CA LYS A 795 -19.70 15.54 24.29
C LYS A 795 -19.49 14.25 23.54
N ILE A 796 -18.24 13.94 23.21
CA ILE A 796 -17.87 12.72 22.48
C ILE A 796 -17.24 11.70 23.43
N SER A 797 -17.80 10.50 23.49
CA SER A 797 -17.27 9.38 24.28
C SER A 797 -16.56 8.38 23.36
N PHE A 798 -15.28 8.62 23.10
CA PHE A 798 -14.45 7.77 22.26
C PHE A 798 -14.26 6.36 22.83
N GLU A 799 -14.33 6.18 24.16
CA GLU A 799 -14.13 4.87 24.79
C GLU A 799 -15.25 3.87 24.44
N LYS A 800 -16.43 4.37 24.06
CA LYS A 800 -17.55 3.54 23.63
C LYS A 800 -17.42 3.03 22.19
N LEU A 801 -16.57 3.68 21.38
CA LEU A 801 -16.38 3.34 19.98
C LEU A 801 -15.59 2.05 19.80
N TYR A 802 -14.52 1.95 20.58
CA TYR A 802 -13.60 0.84 20.52
C TYR A 802 -13.28 0.38 21.95
N PRO A 803 -14.18 -0.38 22.60
CA PRO A 803 -13.99 -0.79 24.00
C PRO A 803 -12.70 -1.58 24.24
N GLU A 804 -12.20 -2.25 23.19
CA GLU A 804 -11.00 -3.09 23.22
C GLU A 804 -9.72 -2.36 22.78
N LYS A 805 -9.79 -1.10 22.32
CA LYS A 805 -8.61 -0.35 21.83
C LYS A 805 -8.56 1.06 22.42
N SER A 806 -7.36 1.50 22.77
CA SER A 806 -7.15 2.89 23.23
C SER A 806 -7.01 3.82 22.03
N ILE A 807 -7.86 4.85 21.95
CA ILE A 807 -7.80 5.89 20.91
C ILE A 807 -6.86 7.01 21.34
N ASP A 808 -5.85 7.30 20.53
CA ASP A 808 -5.04 8.50 20.69
C ASP A 808 -5.73 9.67 20.00
N ILE A 809 -6.42 10.49 20.80
CA ILE A 809 -7.14 11.68 20.32
C ILE A 809 -6.16 12.73 19.77
N ALA A 810 -4.99 12.90 20.39
CA ALA A 810 -4.02 13.92 20.00
C ALA A 810 -3.47 13.66 18.60
N GLU A 811 -3.00 12.43 18.34
CA GLU A 811 -2.48 12.05 17.03
C GLU A 811 -3.61 11.95 15.98
N THR A 812 -4.80 11.52 16.39
CA THR A 812 -5.98 11.51 15.50
C THR A 812 -6.30 12.92 15.00
N LEU A 813 -6.41 13.91 15.91
CA LEU A 813 -6.69 15.29 15.55
C LEU A 813 -5.56 15.90 14.71
N SER A 814 -4.31 15.62 15.08
CA SER A 814 -3.13 16.08 14.33
C SER A 814 -3.16 15.62 12.87
N ASN A 815 -3.50 14.34 12.63
CA ASN A 815 -3.60 13.80 11.26
C ASN A 815 -4.76 14.41 10.47
N VAL A 816 -5.93 14.57 11.10
CA VAL A 816 -7.12 15.11 10.42
C VAL A 816 -6.99 16.59 10.10
N LEU A 817 -6.47 17.38 11.03
CA LEU A 817 -6.26 18.82 10.84
C LEU A 817 -5.00 19.12 10.02
N GLY A 818 -4.11 18.13 9.84
CA GLY A 818 -2.87 18.29 9.09
C GLY A 818 -1.85 19.17 9.81
N GLU A 819 -1.83 19.12 11.14
CA GLU A 819 -1.00 19.99 11.97
C GLU A 819 -0.01 19.20 12.80
N LYS A 820 1.17 19.78 13.04
CA LYS A 820 2.14 19.20 13.97
C LYS A 820 1.64 19.30 15.41
N ILE A 821 1.99 18.30 16.21
CA ILE A 821 1.81 18.34 17.65
C ILE A 821 2.97 19.07 18.29
N ILE A 822 2.66 20.16 18.99
CA ILE A 822 3.61 20.91 19.80
C ILE A 822 3.76 20.24 21.17
N LYS A 823 2.64 19.99 21.84
CA LYS A 823 2.60 19.42 23.20
C LYS A 823 1.39 18.52 23.39
N ILE A 824 1.58 17.45 24.17
CA ILE A 824 0.51 16.55 24.63
C ILE A 824 0.46 16.56 26.15
N SER A 825 -0.74 16.48 26.70
CA SER A 825 -1.02 16.26 28.12
C SER A 825 -2.15 15.23 28.24
N GLU A 826 -2.43 14.76 29.45
CA GLU A 826 -3.53 13.81 29.69
C GLU A 826 -4.90 14.29 29.19
N ASN A 827 -5.18 15.60 29.27
CA ASN A 827 -6.51 16.17 29.00
C ASN A 827 -6.56 17.13 27.80
N TYR A 828 -5.42 17.41 27.15
CA TYR A 828 -5.38 18.35 26.02
C TYR A 828 -4.19 18.10 25.09
N VAL A 829 -4.31 18.60 23.87
CA VAL A 829 -3.23 18.70 22.89
C VAL A 829 -3.03 20.16 22.48
N VAL A 830 -1.80 20.54 22.13
CA VAL A 830 -1.49 21.82 21.49
C VAL A 830 -0.97 21.55 20.09
N LEU A 831 -1.70 22.04 19.09
CA LEU A 831 -1.34 21.93 17.67
C LEU A 831 -0.74 23.25 17.17
N GLU A 832 0.10 23.16 16.13
CA GLU A 832 0.91 24.28 15.60
C GLU A 832 0.09 25.51 15.21
N LYS A 833 -1.11 25.35 14.62
CA LYS A 833 -1.93 26.46 14.11
C LYS A 833 -3.23 26.62 14.89
N THR A 834 -3.89 25.51 15.22
CA THR A 834 -5.15 25.50 15.97
C THR A 834 -4.95 25.85 17.45
N GLY A 835 -3.75 25.63 18.00
CA GLY A 835 -3.45 25.88 19.40
C GLY A 835 -4.00 24.78 20.32
N ARG A 836 -4.42 25.15 21.53
CA ARG A 836 -4.86 24.18 22.54
C ARG A 836 -6.27 23.65 22.26
N ILE A 837 -6.42 22.33 22.27
CA ILE A 837 -7.70 21.62 22.20
C ILE A 837 -7.81 20.73 23.45
N ASP A 838 -8.81 20.99 24.29
CA ASP A 838 -9.13 20.15 25.44
C ASP A 838 -9.98 18.95 24.98
N PHE A 839 -9.62 17.73 25.43
CA PHE A 839 -10.25 16.50 24.96
C PHE A 839 -11.73 16.37 25.35
N ASP A 840 -12.15 17.01 26.44
CA ASP A 840 -13.55 17.07 26.85
C ASP A 840 -14.41 18.05 26.00
N LYS A 841 -13.76 18.89 25.18
CA LYS A 841 -14.41 20.00 24.46
C LYS A 841 -13.95 20.08 23.00
N ILE A 842 -13.87 18.93 22.33
CA ILE A 842 -13.46 18.87 20.93
C ILE A 842 -14.59 19.38 20.04
N PRO A 843 -14.35 20.40 19.18
CA PRO A 843 -15.34 20.85 18.21
C PRO A 843 -15.74 19.73 17.24
N VAL A 844 -17.03 19.57 16.98
CA VAL A 844 -17.57 18.49 16.14
C VAL A 844 -17.03 18.57 14.71
N GLU A 845 -16.81 19.78 14.21
CA GLU A 845 -16.21 20.03 12.90
C GLU A 845 -14.83 19.38 12.73
N TYR A 846 -14.06 19.17 13.80
CA TYR A 846 -12.73 18.55 13.71
C TYR A 846 -12.78 17.03 13.57
N ILE A 847 -13.87 16.42 14.02
CA ILE A 847 -14.05 14.97 14.05
C ILE A 847 -15.14 14.47 13.10
N SER A 848 -15.87 15.41 12.49
CA SER A 848 -16.83 15.24 11.41
C SER A 848 -16.43 14.18 10.38
N ASN A 849 -15.20 14.25 9.87
CA ASN A 849 -14.73 13.35 8.81
C ASN A 849 -14.29 11.98 9.36
N LEU A 850 -14.05 11.85 10.67
CA LEU A 850 -13.69 10.59 11.32
C LEU A 850 -14.91 9.75 11.65
N ILE A 851 -15.94 10.44 12.15
CA ILE A 851 -17.22 9.89 12.54
C ILE A 851 -18.03 9.76 11.26
N TRP A 852 -18.27 8.53 10.84
CA TRP A 852 -19.09 8.27 9.67
C TRP A 852 -20.49 8.86 9.88
N TRP A 853 -20.78 9.97 9.20
CA TRP A 853 -21.99 10.79 9.34
C TRP A 853 -23.24 10.12 8.94
#